data_AF-A0A4R0RR66-F1
#
_entry.id   AF-A0A4R0RR66-F1
#
_cell.length_a   1.000
_cell.length_b   1.000
_cell.length_c   1.000
_cell.angle_alpha   90.00
_cell.angle_beta   90.00
_cell.angle_gamma   90.00
#
_symmetry.space_group_name_H-M   'P 1'
#
loop_
_entity.id
_entity.type
_entity.pdbx_description
1 polymer ?
#
loop_
_entity_poly.entity_id
_entity_poly.type
_entity_poly.pdbx_seq_one_letter_code
_entity_poly.pdbx_strand_id
1 'polypeptide(L)'
;MPSSSSVDTMPSTLALAKSFPYRLLTSHASTQERTSAIYQRMRALIRTYGLTINDILNLTPKFWALHMDLIAGKDGGVMMLLSIQLNLVAGTIAPFARERPELRPVLQQILNCDVSAQFMLSEIGHGLDARNLKTTATLQPDGSYILNSPTRTAAKYMPPTGPVDDMPRIGLVFARLVVNGEDRGIRPFLTPLSNGKEMYKGITIQYMPIRAGTNPVDHAITHFDHIPLGKEALIGSIDKPRDPRESFLDVTWRVSVGSLAMSVFSVPMLTVATYIAGKYSIRRTVTGPDGKPLPIISFRTQQLPIFHALAQSFVLKAYALEATRTFSEFEGDIRVRRGLGACIKSIMVHHAQSSLYDLAERCGAHGLYEHNQIIQLQLDLRGQSIAEGDALALSIRLGSELLIGRYEMPQPTYPNSYLARHERGFAEQARKLMKSFTTGHRGDEFSRLILPLCQPYVEAIGHRMAYEFAVKAHVDKNLIDLYVVNVIKRDVGWYVEHAGLTQREITAMEDRAVTALMPKLEDILESTGAGPYVHAPILTEESWWKFMDGLPELTGNATPTMFEEMKGKAPTLKLPPELVDLIIDQCWGDTNTLRAVSLASKTCMARARLNLFHTVVVGSRLTPKNDKLYHLLPAFSNILLHAGPSIRLSVRIFELQGGFPTFSSLYIVLSQLPRLHQLTLRHAFIGHLGDPPATQRSSPNPIFDYLHSLEILECESNELKELFDVIRLYRSIGKLTIFGAEVLMAPFSPVALQPPDARNIFNVNELSWSPDSHVTLAQEVATIFGFHLAELIDGSKLEVLRMSATLTPSYPNVNASCSRLLNQAAPYLRRLAICPTEFPIIANGWRAPPITSNHLNLSSCDNVHTISFAFLLFFSEHIVIWPSVFDILLPLVSSVTLHTIEMTFTLPLKNGTELFGDCLETFIIAFQDPRWAAVEQVLREKPRGTPRHLILELRKGSDRWCGTASELQQIRKVLSIHGITDVSLQGAREQDMERS
;
A
#
# COMPACT_ATOMS: atom_id res chain seq x y z
N MET A 1 47.40 20.00 17.23
CA MET A 1 47.07 19.24 18.46
C MET A 1 47.11 20.20 19.63
N PRO A 2 46.00 20.48 20.33
CA PRO A 2 46.03 21.19 21.60
C PRO A 2 46.49 20.25 22.72
N SER A 3 47.20 20.82 23.69
CA SER A 3 47.89 20.19 24.81
C SER A 3 47.02 19.25 25.66
N SER A 4 47.61 18.11 25.98
CA SER A 4 47.05 16.88 26.57
C SER A 4 47.01 16.85 28.10
N SER A 5 46.55 17.88 28.80
CA SER A 5 46.62 17.91 30.27
C SER A 5 45.29 17.83 31.03
N SER A 6 44.16 17.51 30.37
CA SER A 6 42.89 17.25 31.06
C SER A 6 42.03 16.12 30.46
N VAL A 7 42.56 15.35 29.51
CA VAL A 7 41.84 14.26 28.82
C VAL A 7 42.08 12.89 29.51
N ASP A 8 43.11 12.77 30.35
CA ASP A 8 43.60 11.50 30.90
C ASP A 8 42.78 10.88 32.05
N THR A 9 41.58 11.38 32.37
CA THR A 9 40.74 10.81 33.46
C THR A 9 39.30 10.47 33.06
N MET A 10 38.98 10.42 31.76
CA MET A 10 37.65 9.97 31.32
C MET A 10 37.57 8.43 31.29
N PRO A 11 36.58 7.81 31.97
CA PRO A 11 36.46 6.36 31.98
C PRO A 11 36.13 5.83 30.59
N SER A 12 36.91 4.86 30.11
CA SER A 12 36.64 4.19 28.83
C SER A 12 35.47 3.20 28.98
N THR A 13 34.48 3.32 28.10
CA THR A 13 33.33 2.40 28.04
C THR A 13 33.56 1.20 27.13
N LEU A 14 34.75 1.05 26.53
CA LEU A 14 35.06 -0.06 25.62
C LEU A 14 34.92 -1.44 26.29
N ALA A 15 35.40 -1.57 27.53
CA ALA A 15 35.26 -2.80 28.31
C ALA A 15 33.78 -3.06 28.64
N LEU A 16 33.03 -2.00 28.99
CA LEU A 16 31.60 -2.08 29.29
C LEU A 16 30.78 -2.50 28.05
N ALA A 17 31.10 -1.97 26.88
CA ALA A 17 30.44 -2.30 25.62
C ALA A 17 30.56 -3.79 25.22
N LYS A 18 31.55 -4.50 25.79
CA LYS A 18 31.79 -5.95 25.62
C LYS A 18 31.33 -6.80 26.82
N SER A 19 30.86 -6.17 27.89
CA SER A 19 30.48 -6.84 29.13
C SER A 19 29.06 -7.43 29.07
N PHE A 20 28.72 -8.26 30.06
CA PHE A 20 27.44 -8.97 30.13
C PHE A 20 26.19 -8.08 29.96
N PRO A 21 26.05 -6.91 30.62
CA PRO A 21 24.90 -6.02 30.42
C PRO A 21 24.66 -5.60 28.95
N TYR A 22 25.70 -5.44 28.16
CA TYR A 22 25.62 -5.02 26.75
C TYR A 22 25.68 -6.18 25.76
N ARG A 23 25.55 -7.43 26.25
CA ARG A 23 25.36 -8.58 25.37
C ARG A 23 24.06 -8.40 24.58
N LEU A 24 24.10 -8.77 23.30
CA LEU A 24 22.91 -8.80 22.46
C LEU A 24 21.91 -9.81 23.00
N LEU A 25 20.67 -9.36 23.14
CA LEU A 25 19.55 -10.24 23.43
C LEU A 25 19.13 -10.97 22.14
N THR A 26 18.55 -12.15 22.29
CA THR A 26 17.99 -12.89 21.15
C THR A 26 16.76 -12.16 20.61
N SER A 27 16.42 -12.40 19.34
CA SER A 27 15.20 -11.87 18.71
C SER A 27 13.92 -12.33 19.39
N HIS A 28 13.99 -13.35 20.27
CA HIS A 28 12.86 -13.90 21.02
C HIS A 28 12.77 -13.39 22.46
N ALA A 29 13.69 -12.51 22.89
CA ALA A 29 13.63 -11.92 24.22
C ALA A 29 12.29 -11.19 24.43
N SER A 30 11.62 -11.53 25.53
CA SER A 30 10.37 -10.91 25.94
C SER A 30 10.54 -9.42 26.21
N THR A 31 9.44 -8.67 26.14
CA THR A 31 9.43 -7.24 26.50
C THR A 31 10.02 -6.99 27.89
N GLN A 32 9.74 -7.88 28.85
CA GLN A 32 10.25 -7.80 30.21
C GLN A 32 11.78 -7.99 30.26
N GLU A 33 12.32 -9.00 29.59
CA GLU A 33 13.78 -9.22 29.51
C GLU A 33 14.50 -8.05 28.85
N ARG A 34 13.92 -7.50 27.77
CA ARG A 34 14.46 -6.33 27.08
C ARG A 34 14.43 -5.10 27.98
N THR A 35 13.33 -4.87 28.70
CA THR A 35 13.21 -3.75 29.66
C THR A 35 14.24 -3.90 30.80
N SER A 36 14.35 -5.10 31.37
CA SER A 36 15.35 -5.45 32.40
C SER A 36 16.78 -5.13 31.94
N ALA A 37 17.13 -5.54 30.72
CA ALA A 37 18.46 -5.29 30.17
C ALA A 37 18.80 -3.79 30.07
N ILE A 38 17.84 -2.94 29.69
CA ILE A 38 18.06 -1.48 29.63
C ILE A 38 18.43 -0.93 31.02
N TYR A 39 17.74 -1.35 32.09
CA TYR A 39 18.04 -0.91 33.45
C TYR A 39 19.40 -1.44 33.96
N GLN A 40 19.76 -2.67 33.59
CA GLN A 40 21.10 -3.21 33.90
C GLN A 40 22.20 -2.43 33.18
N ARG A 41 22.00 -2.10 31.89
CA ARG A 41 22.92 -1.28 31.08
C ARG A 41 23.06 0.14 31.64
N MET A 42 21.93 0.77 32.01
CA MET A 42 21.90 2.07 32.66
C MET A 42 22.69 2.06 33.97
N ARG A 43 22.43 1.10 34.86
CA ARG A 43 23.15 0.98 36.13
C ARG A 43 24.65 0.79 35.94
N ALA A 44 25.04 -0.07 35.01
CA ALA A 44 26.45 -0.31 34.71
C ALA A 44 27.13 0.95 34.17
N LEU A 45 26.49 1.67 33.23
CA LEU A 45 27.03 2.89 32.65
C LEU A 45 27.14 4.03 33.67
N ILE A 46 26.11 4.23 34.51
CA ILE A 46 26.17 5.21 35.61
C ILE A 46 27.35 4.93 36.53
N ARG A 47 27.53 3.67 36.95
CA ARG A 47 28.60 3.28 37.87
C ARG A 47 29.99 3.39 37.23
N THR A 48 30.12 3.11 35.94
CA THR A 48 31.38 3.31 35.19
C THR A 48 31.78 4.77 35.15
N TYR A 49 30.84 5.68 34.92
CA TYR A 49 31.14 7.11 34.97
C TYR A 49 31.35 7.61 36.40
N GLY A 50 30.51 7.20 37.35
CA GLY A 50 30.61 7.64 38.75
C GLY A 50 30.55 9.17 38.87
N LEU A 51 29.47 9.77 38.36
CA LEU A 51 29.27 11.23 38.45
C LEU A 51 29.03 11.65 39.91
N THR A 52 29.65 12.76 40.30
CA THR A 52 29.48 13.38 41.61
C THR A 52 28.40 14.45 41.57
N ILE A 53 27.95 14.91 42.75
CA ILE A 53 27.05 16.08 42.86
C ILE A 53 27.64 17.30 42.15
N ASN A 54 28.97 17.49 42.23
CA ASN A 54 29.68 18.57 41.54
C ASN A 54 29.54 18.48 40.02
N ASP A 55 29.69 17.26 39.46
CA ASP A 55 29.55 17.04 38.03
C ASP A 55 28.16 17.41 37.51
N ILE A 56 27.12 17.07 38.28
CA ILE A 56 25.72 17.39 37.95
C ILE A 56 25.43 18.88 38.04
N LEU A 57 25.92 19.56 39.09
CA LEU A 57 25.63 20.97 39.34
C LEU A 57 26.34 21.90 38.37
N ASN A 58 27.62 21.62 38.14
CA ASN A 58 28.48 22.50 37.36
C ASN A 58 28.61 22.04 35.90
N LEU A 59 27.87 20.99 35.50
CA LEU A 59 27.86 20.45 34.15
C LEU A 59 29.29 20.22 33.64
N THR A 60 30.10 19.54 34.47
CA THR A 60 31.53 19.36 34.21
C THR A 60 31.75 18.61 32.89
N PRO A 61 32.97 18.65 32.30
CA PRO A 61 33.27 17.86 31.12
C PRO A 61 32.89 16.37 31.25
N LYS A 62 32.94 15.82 32.48
CA LYS A 62 32.54 14.43 32.77
C LYS A 62 31.04 14.18 32.55
N PHE A 63 30.18 15.14 32.90
CA PHE A 63 28.74 15.08 32.60
C PHE A 63 28.49 15.03 31.10
N TRP A 64 29.17 15.88 30.33
CA TRP A 64 29.00 15.92 28.86
C TRP A 64 29.64 14.74 28.15
N ALA A 65 30.76 14.21 28.65
CA ALA A 65 31.38 13.01 28.11
C ALA A 65 30.43 11.81 28.15
N LEU A 66 29.70 11.61 29.27
CA LEU A 66 28.63 10.60 29.35
C LEU A 66 27.60 10.81 28.24
N HIS A 67 27.26 12.06 27.93
CA HIS A 67 26.25 12.38 26.92
C HIS A 67 26.75 12.23 25.47
N MET A 68 28.05 12.15 25.24
CA MET A 68 28.64 12.01 23.90
C MET A 68 29.30 10.65 23.67
N ASP A 69 29.16 9.72 24.63
CA ASP A 69 29.77 8.41 24.57
C ASP A 69 29.19 7.56 23.43
N LEU A 70 30.06 6.90 22.65
CA LEU A 70 29.65 6.04 21.53
C LEU A 70 28.84 4.82 21.97
N ILE A 71 28.89 4.44 23.25
CA ILE A 71 28.02 3.40 23.80
C ILE A 71 26.53 3.72 23.67
N ALA A 72 26.18 5.01 23.54
CA ALA A 72 24.83 5.46 23.22
C ALA A 72 24.27 4.79 21.95
N GLY A 73 25.12 4.49 20.96
CA GLY A 73 24.73 3.81 19.74
C GLY A 73 24.35 2.33 19.91
N LYS A 74 24.54 1.75 21.10
CA LYS A 74 24.13 0.36 21.40
C LYS A 74 22.70 0.27 21.93
N ASP A 75 22.18 1.33 22.57
CA ASP A 75 20.85 1.32 23.17
C ASP A 75 20.38 2.75 23.51
N GLY A 76 19.57 3.36 22.63
CA GLY A 76 19.05 4.71 22.86
C GLY A 76 18.12 4.81 24.08
N GLY A 77 17.50 3.71 24.50
CA GLY A 77 16.66 3.65 25.70
C GLY A 77 17.43 3.95 26.97
N VAL A 78 18.70 3.50 27.05
CA VAL A 78 19.60 3.79 28.18
C VAL A 78 19.84 5.29 28.28
N MET A 79 20.13 5.96 27.18
CA MET A 79 20.45 7.40 27.18
C MET A 79 19.27 8.26 27.63
N MET A 80 18.05 7.87 27.24
CA MET A 80 16.84 8.51 27.72
C MET A 80 16.70 8.40 29.25
N LEU A 81 16.86 7.20 29.81
CA LEU A 81 16.77 7.00 31.26
C LEU A 81 17.89 7.73 32.02
N LEU A 82 19.11 7.76 31.47
CA LEU A 82 20.23 8.51 32.03
C LEU A 82 19.95 10.01 32.08
N SER A 83 19.43 10.57 30.98
CA SER A 83 19.07 11.98 30.93
C SER A 83 17.97 12.31 31.95
N ILE A 84 16.92 11.50 32.05
CA ILE A 84 15.87 11.70 33.06
C ILE A 84 16.47 11.66 34.48
N GLN A 85 17.29 10.65 34.77
CA GLN A 85 17.79 10.46 36.12
C GLN A 85 18.85 11.49 36.54
N LEU A 86 19.88 11.67 35.72
CA LEU A 86 21.07 12.47 36.05
C LEU A 86 20.91 13.94 35.64
N ASN A 87 20.37 14.20 34.45
CA ASN A 87 20.09 15.57 34.05
C ASN A 87 18.88 16.10 34.83
N LEU A 88 17.69 15.54 34.62
CA LEU A 88 16.47 16.15 35.13
C LEU A 88 16.32 16.03 36.65
N VAL A 89 16.31 14.81 37.20
CA VAL A 89 15.99 14.62 38.62
C VAL A 89 17.15 15.00 39.53
N ALA A 90 18.32 14.38 39.36
CA ALA A 90 19.49 14.69 40.19
C ALA A 90 19.87 16.17 40.10
N GLY A 91 19.81 16.74 38.89
CA GLY A 91 20.08 18.15 38.66
C GLY A 91 19.10 19.13 39.28
N THR A 92 17.84 18.73 39.44
CA THR A 92 16.84 19.55 40.15
C THR A 92 17.03 19.47 41.66
N ILE A 93 17.40 18.29 42.19
CA ILE A 93 17.57 18.08 43.64
C ILE A 93 18.91 18.63 44.15
N ALA A 94 19.98 18.53 43.36
CA ALA A 94 21.34 18.81 43.79
C ALA A 94 21.58 20.21 44.40
N PRO A 95 20.98 21.32 43.88
CA PRO A 95 21.15 22.63 44.48
C PRO A 95 20.58 22.67 45.91
N PHE A 96 19.41 22.05 46.12
CA PHE A 96 18.77 22.00 47.43
C PHE A 96 19.50 21.07 48.41
N ALA A 97 20.10 19.99 47.93
CA ALA A 97 20.88 19.07 48.78
C ALA A 97 22.13 19.71 49.42
N ARG A 98 22.55 20.90 48.94
CA ARG A 98 23.59 21.71 49.61
C ARG A 98 23.08 22.27 50.95
N GLU A 99 21.89 22.84 50.93
CA GLU A 99 21.23 23.52 52.06
C GLU A 99 20.38 22.59 52.92
N ARG A 100 19.94 21.46 52.35
CA ARG A 100 19.08 20.43 52.95
C ARG A 100 19.79 19.08 52.99
N PRO A 101 20.62 18.80 54.02
CA PRO A 101 21.44 17.59 54.10
C PRO A 101 20.65 16.28 54.04
N GLU A 102 19.38 16.30 54.46
CA GLU A 102 18.48 15.14 54.40
C GLU A 102 18.18 14.67 52.97
N LEU A 103 18.41 15.50 51.94
CA LEU A 103 18.27 15.12 50.53
C LEU A 103 19.52 14.40 49.97
N ARG A 104 20.65 14.42 50.68
CA ARG A 104 21.90 13.82 50.20
C ARG A 104 21.83 12.28 50.05
N PRO A 105 21.21 11.51 50.98
CA PRO A 105 21.10 10.07 50.82
C PRO A 105 20.33 9.66 49.57
N VAL A 106 19.17 10.29 49.30
CA VAL A 106 18.39 10.00 48.08
C VAL A 106 19.15 10.43 46.83
N LEU A 107 19.81 11.59 46.84
CA LEU A 107 20.64 12.02 45.72
C LEU A 107 21.78 11.03 45.44
N GLN A 108 22.42 10.48 46.47
CA GLN A 108 23.46 9.47 46.30
C GLN A 108 22.91 8.16 45.71
N GLN A 109 21.72 7.71 46.15
CA GLN A 109 21.06 6.54 45.55
C GLN A 109 20.75 6.75 44.06
N ILE A 110 20.35 7.96 43.67
CA ILE A 110 20.14 8.35 42.27
C ILE A 110 21.45 8.28 41.48
N LEU A 111 22.53 8.85 42.01
CA LEU A 111 23.84 8.87 41.36
C LEU A 111 24.49 7.49 41.27
N ASN A 112 24.18 6.57 42.18
CA ASN A 112 24.66 5.19 42.15
C ASN A 112 23.76 4.24 41.33
N CYS A 113 22.61 4.74 40.86
CA CYS A 113 21.55 3.96 40.22
C CYS A 113 21.03 2.82 41.11
N ASP A 114 20.91 3.06 42.41
CA ASP A 114 20.31 2.14 43.38
C ASP A 114 18.77 2.27 43.37
N VAL A 115 18.27 3.46 43.03
CA VAL A 115 16.87 3.74 42.69
C VAL A 115 16.79 4.24 41.25
N SER A 116 15.63 4.11 40.62
CA SER A 116 15.36 4.77 39.35
C SER A 116 14.46 5.97 39.56
N ALA A 117 14.95 7.13 39.13
CA ALA A 117 14.32 8.41 39.39
C ALA A 117 13.70 9.04 38.14
N GLN A 118 12.43 9.45 38.26
CA GLN A 118 11.61 9.87 37.13
C GLN A 118 11.19 11.33 37.23
N PHE A 119 11.32 12.08 36.14
CA PHE A 119 10.89 13.47 36.06
C PHE A 119 9.46 13.55 35.55
N MET A 120 8.51 13.93 36.41
CA MET A 120 7.08 13.79 36.13
C MET A 120 6.41 15.16 35.98
N LEU A 121 6.70 15.80 34.84
CA LEU A 121 6.14 17.10 34.48
C LEU A 121 4.83 16.96 33.68
N SER A 122 4.92 16.36 32.50
CA SER A 122 3.82 16.26 31.53
C SER A 122 2.61 15.48 32.07
N GLU A 123 1.43 15.96 31.73
CA GLU A 123 0.13 15.31 31.97
C GLU A 123 -0.52 14.95 30.64
N ILE A 124 -1.48 14.03 30.65
CA ILE A 124 -2.25 13.66 29.45
C ILE A 124 -2.85 14.91 28.80
N GLY A 125 -3.38 15.84 29.59
CA GLY A 125 -3.99 17.08 29.10
C GLY A 125 -3.00 18.21 28.82
N HIS A 126 -1.76 18.14 29.33
CA HIS A 126 -0.84 19.28 29.33
C HIS A 126 0.63 18.84 29.11
N GLY A 127 1.15 19.09 27.90
CA GLY A 127 2.55 18.92 27.52
C GLY A 127 3.26 20.25 27.29
N LEU A 128 3.19 20.80 26.07
CA LEU A 128 3.74 22.13 25.73
C LEU A 128 3.14 23.25 26.60
N ASP A 129 1.94 23.03 27.15
CA ASP A 129 1.26 23.93 28.10
C ASP A 129 1.42 23.50 29.58
N ALA A 130 2.61 23.01 29.95
CA ALA A 130 2.92 22.53 31.31
C ALA A 130 2.80 23.60 32.42
N ARG A 131 2.52 24.87 32.10
CA ARG A 131 2.18 25.88 33.13
C ARG A 131 0.76 25.72 33.68
N ASN A 132 -0.09 24.98 32.96
CA ASN A 132 -1.50 24.79 33.28
C ASN A 132 -1.81 23.38 33.80
N LEU A 133 -0.78 22.64 34.25
CA LEU A 133 -0.92 21.34 34.92
C LEU A 133 -1.98 21.36 36.03
N LYS A 134 -2.62 20.21 36.22
CA LYS A 134 -3.76 20.03 37.11
C LYS A 134 -3.47 19.15 38.32
N THR A 135 -2.37 18.39 38.35
CA THR A 135 -1.93 17.69 39.57
C THR A 135 -1.74 18.71 40.69
N THR A 136 -2.26 18.43 41.88
CA THR A 136 -2.18 19.32 43.06
C THR A 136 -1.41 18.67 44.20
N ALA A 137 -0.71 19.47 44.99
CA ALA A 137 -0.16 19.09 46.28
C ALA A 137 -0.64 20.08 47.34
N THR A 138 -1.56 19.64 48.21
CA THR A 138 -2.22 20.51 49.18
C THR A 138 -1.57 20.39 50.55
N LEU A 139 -1.05 21.50 51.08
CA LEU A 139 -0.46 21.57 52.41
C LEU A 139 -1.50 21.27 53.50
N GLN A 140 -1.13 20.41 54.44
CA GLN A 140 -1.92 20.02 55.60
C GLN A 140 -1.49 20.79 56.87
N PRO A 141 -2.34 20.84 57.91
CA PRO A 141 -2.03 21.56 59.16
C PRO A 141 -0.76 21.06 59.88
N ASP A 142 -0.37 19.81 59.71
CA ASP A 142 0.83 19.20 60.30
C ASP A 142 2.11 19.46 59.48
N GLY A 143 2.00 20.20 58.37
CA GLY A 143 3.09 20.50 57.44
C GLY A 143 3.34 19.42 56.38
N SER A 144 2.55 18.34 56.36
CA SER A 144 2.56 17.35 55.28
C SER A 144 1.82 17.86 54.03
N TYR A 145 1.86 17.09 52.94
CA TYR A 145 1.15 17.40 51.70
C TYR A 145 0.30 16.21 51.25
N ILE A 146 -0.83 16.51 50.61
CA ILE A 146 -1.62 15.51 49.88
C ILE A 146 -1.45 15.73 48.39
N LEU A 147 -0.77 14.82 47.71
CA LEU A 147 -0.58 14.82 46.25
C LEU A 147 -1.76 14.11 45.57
N ASN A 148 -2.38 14.75 44.58
CA ASN A 148 -3.57 14.23 43.92
C ASN A 148 -3.63 14.59 42.43
N SER A 149 -4.15 13.65 41.62
CA SER A 149 -4.52 13.85 40.22
C SER A 149 -6.04 14.00 40.14
N PRO A 150 -6.60 15.23 40.14
CA PRO A 150 -8.05 15.44 40.32
C PRO A 150 -8.91 14.92 39.15
N THR A 151 -8.30 14.67 37.99
CA THR A 151 -8.99 14.17 36.79
C THR A 151 -8.10 13.16 36.07
N ARG A 152 -8.69 12.38 35.15
CA ARG A 152 -7.92 11.47 34.28
C ARG A 152 -6.89 12.22 33.42
N THR A 153 -7.22 13.42 32.94
CA THR A 153 -6.30 14.23 32.13
C THR A 153 -5.14 14.80 32.94
N ALA A 154 -5.25 14.84 34.28
CA ALA A 154 -4.19 15.25 35.19
C ALA A 154 -3.19 14.11 35.51
N ALA A 155 -3.44 12.88 35.06
CA ALA A 155 -2.47 11.80 35.22
C ALA A 155 -1.18 12.14 34.46
N LYS A 156 -0.04 11.80 35.06
CA LYS A 156 1.26 12.00 34.43
C LYS A 156 1.41 11.08 33.23
N TYR A 157 1.99 11.60 32.16
CA TYR A 157 2.02 10.94 30.85
C TYR A 157 3.45 10.83 30.34
N MET A 158 3.88 9.59 30.06
CA MET A 158 5.19 9.15 29.54
C MET A 158 6.27 8.71 30.54
N PRO A 159 6.47 9.26 31.75
CA PRO A 159 7.56 8.82 32.61
C PRO A 159 7.56 7.28 32.82
N PRO A 160 8.73 6.61 32.73
CA PRO A 160 8.82 5.17 32.96
C PRO A 160 8.77 4.84 34.45
N THR A 161 7.57 4.50 34.93
CA THR A 161 7.28 4.29 36.36
C THR A 161 6.94 2.84 36.70
N GLY A 162 7.16 1.90 35.79
CA GLY A 162 6.86 0.49 36.00
C GLY A 162 7.79 -0.16 37.04
N PRO A 163 7.28 -1.07 37.88
CA PRO A 163 8.15 -1.95 38.67
C PRO A 163 8.97 -2.86 37.74
N VAL A 164 10.29 -2.89 37.95
CA VAL A 164 11.26 -3.72 37.20
C VAL A 164 12.36 -4.17 38.15
N ASP A 165 12.65 -5.48 38.17
CA ASP A 165 13.80 -6.11 38.84
C ASP A 165 14.12 -5.63 40.26
N ASP A 166 13.10 -5.49 41.11
CA ASP A 166 13.24 -5.08 42.51
C ASP A 166 13.92 -3.71 42.69
N MET A 167 14.00 -2.91 41.63
CA MET A 167 14.61 -1.58 41.63
C MET A 167 13.58 -0.55 42.11
N PRO A 168 13.77 0.07 43.30
CA PRO A 168 12.81 1.04 43.81
C PRO A 168 12.71 2.26 42.88
N ARG A 169 11.51 2.83 42.81
CA ARG A 169 11.19 3.96 41.92
C ARG A 169 10.81 5.18 42.73
N ILE A 170 11.38 6.32 42.34
CA ILE A 170 11.02 7.63 42.88
C ILE A 170 10.67 8.57 41.73
N GLY A 171 9.74 9.48 41.98
CA GLY A 171 9.30 10.52 41.05
C GLY A 171 9.58 11.89 41.62
N LEU A 172 10.01 12.80 40.76
CA LEU A 172 9.94 14.23 41.01
C LEU A 172 8.66 14.75 40.34
N VAL A 173 7.56 14.76 41.09
CA VAL A 173 6.22 15.08 40.60
C VAL A 173 6.00 16.58 40.63
N PHE A 174 5.79 17.18 39.45
CA PHE A 174 5.45 18.59 39.36
C PHE A 174 3.95 18.76 39.58
N ALA A 175 3.59 19.46 40.64
CA ALA A 175 2.21 19.69 41.02
C ALA A 175 1.99 21.15 41.42
N ARG A 176 0.76 21.64 41.29
CA ARG A 176 0.34 22.94 41.82
C ARG A 176 0.30 22.86 43.35
N LEU A 177 1.16 23.64 44.00
CA LEU A 177 1.18 23.76 45.45
C LEU A 177 -0.03 24.59 45.91
N VAL A 178 -0.86 24.02 46.79
CA VAL A 178 -2.02 24.70 47.38
C VAL A 178 -1.79 24.88 48.88
N VAL A 179 -1.84 26.14 49.35
CA VAL A 179 -1.61 26.50 50.76
C VAL A 179 -2.79 27.35 51.23
N ASN A 180 -3.52 26.90 52.25
CA ASN A 180 -4.72 27.57 52.76
C ASN A 180 -5.73 27.93 51.65
N GLY A 181 -5.91 27.02 50.68
CA GLY A 181 -6.78 27.22 49.51
C GLY A 181 -6.19 28.11 48.40
N GLU A 182 -5.00 28.67 48.59
CA GLU A 182 -4.33 29.53 47.60
C GLU A 182 -3.34 28.72 46.74
N ASP A 183 -3.42 28.91 45.42
CA ASP A 183 -2.45 28.38 44.46
C ASP A 183 -1.13 29.17 44.50
N ARG A 184 -0.05 28.48 44.88
CA ARG A 184 1.32 28.99 45.01
C ARG A 184 2.20 28.65 43.81
N GLY A 185 1.60 28.17 42.72
CA GLY A 185 2.29 27.80 41.49
C GLY A 185 2.83 26.37 41.50
N ILE A 186 3.52 26.00 40.43
CA ILE A 186 4.03 24.63 40.23
C ILE A 186 5.31 24.43 41.05
N ARG A 187 5.38 23.31 41.77
CA ARG A 187 6.53 22.88 42.55
C ARG A 187 6.83 21.40 42.32
N PRO A 188 8.11 20.99 42.34
CA PRO A 188 8.48 19.59 42.35
C PRO A 188 8.32 18.97 43.76
N PHE A 189 7.76 17.76 43.80
CA PHE A 189 7.62 16.95 45.01
C PHE A 189 8.34 15.61 44.82
N LEU A 190 9.23 15.27 45.74
CA LEU A 190 9.88 13.97 45.79
C LEU A 190 8.89 12.93 46.31
N THR A 191 8.59 11.92 45.50
CA THR A 191 7.50 10.96 45.74
C THR A 191 8.00 9.53 45.51
N PRO A 192 8.01 8.65 46.52
CA PRO A 192 8.20 7.22 46.30
C PRO A 192 7.07 6.66 45.43
N LEU A 193 7.40 5.91 44.40
CA LEU A 193 6.42 5.37 43.43
C LEU A 193 6.18 3.87 43.60
N SER A 194 7.27 3.09 43.69
CA SER A 194 7.20 1.63 43.81
C SER A 194 8.41 1.08 44.54
N ASN A 195 8.28 -0.11 45.11
CA ASN A 195 9.39 -0.86 45.70
C ASN A 195 10.16 -1.72 44.68
N GLY A 196 9.88 -1.55 43.38
CA GLY A 196 10.43 -2.35 42.29
C GLY A 196 9.63 -3.62 41.96
N LYS A 197 8.71 -4.06 42.84
CA LYS A 197 7.79 -5.19 42.62
C LYS A 197 6.34 -4.73 42.43
N GLU A 198 5.93 -3.75 43.23
CA GLU A 198 4.57 -3.22 43.26
C GLU A 198 4.56 -1.71 43.53
N MET A 199 3.49 -1.04 43.09
CA MET A 199 3.26 0.38 43.32
C MET A 199 2.89 0.64 44.79
N TYR A 200 3.26 1.80 45.32
CA TYR A 200 2.77 2.22 46.64
C TYR A 200 1.27 2.56 46.60
N LYS A 201 0.61 2.39 47.75
CA LYS A 201 -0.84 2.58 47.90
C LYS A 201 -1.29 3.96 47.38
N GLY A 202 -2.36 3.95 46.57
CA GLY A 202 -2.94 5.15 45.94
C GLY A 202 -2.28 5.55 44.62
N ILE A 203 -1.15 4.93 44.25
CA ILE A 203 -0.48 5.17 42.97
C ILE A 203 -0.87 4.07 42.00
N THR A 204 -1.46 4.44 40.87
CA THR A 204 -1.84 3.49 39.81
C THR A 204 -1.09 3.82 38.52
N ILE A 205 -0.65 2.79 37.81
CA ILE A 205 -0.04 2.96 36.48
C ILE A 205 -0.83 2.21 35.42
N GLN A 206 -0.76 2.72 34.19
CA GLN A 206 -1.19 2.01 32.98
C GLN A 206 -0.03 2.01 32.00
N TYR A 207 0.48 0.83 31.65
CA TYR A 207 1.57 0.71 30.68
C TYR A 207 1.15 1.25 29.32
N MET A 208 2.04 2.02 28.71
CA MET A 208 1.88 2.49 27.35
C MET A 208 2.33 1.40 26.35
N PRO A 209 1.78 1.38 25.12
CA PRO A 209 2.28 0.51 24.07
C PRO A 209 3.76 0.78 23.76
N ILE A 210 4.45 -0.28 23.32
CA ILE A 210 5.86 -0.19 22.91
C ILE A 210 5.96 0.71 21.67
N ARG A 211 6.93 1.63 21.67
CA ARG A 211 7.23 2.44 20.49
C ARG A 211 7.91 1.58 19.43
N ALA A 212 7.50 1.73 18.18
CA ALA A 212 8.03 0.95 17.07
C ALA A 212 9.55 1.06 16.97
N GLY A 213 10.23 -0.09 16.81
CA GLY A 213 11.67 -0.23 16.53
C GLY A 213 12.65 0.29 17.58
N THR A 214 12.17 0.78 18.74
CA THR A 214 13.01 1.16 19.90
C THR A 214 12.99 0.05 20.94
N ASN A 215 14.08 -0.11 21.71
CA ASN A 215 14.05 -1.03 22.86
C ASN A 215 12.95 -0.60 23.85
N PRO A 216 12.15 -1.56 24.37
CA PRO A 216 10.99 -1.24 25.19
C PRO A 216 11.43 -0.66 26.53
N VAL A 217 10.88 0.51 26.84
CA VAL A 217 10.97 1.13 28.16
C VAL A 217 9.56 1.15 28.75
N ASP A 218 9.46 1.00 30.07
CA ASP A 218 8.25 0.91 30.89
C ASP A 218 7.48 2.23 31.02
N HIS A 219 7.36 2.98 29.91
CA HIS A 219 6.55 4.19 29.82
C HIS A 219 5.13 3.92 30.29
N ALA A 220 4.61 4.80 31.14
CA ALA A 220 3.31 4.63 31.75
C ALA A 220 2.54 5.95 31.86
N ILE A 221 1.22 5.80 32.02
CA ILE A 221 0.35 6.81 32.59
C ILE A 221 0.33 6.58 34.10
N THR A 222 0.65 7.59 34.91
CA THR A 222 0.68 7.47 36.38
C THR A 222 -0.37 8.38 37.02
N HIS A 223 -1.25 7.80 37.83
CA HIS A 223 -2.29 8.50 38.57
C HIS A 223 -2.01 8.47 40.08
N PHE A 224 -2.27 9.59 40.75
CA PHE A 224 -2.09 9.77 42.19
C PHE A 224 -3.44 10.01 42.85
N ASP A 225 -3.85 9.12 43.76
CA ASP A 225 -5.09 9.26 44.55
C ASP A 225 -4.75 9.60 46.01
N HIS A 226 -4.84 10.89 46.35
CA HIS A 226 -4.65 11.43 47.70
C HIS A 226 -3.43 10.87 48.47
N ILE A 227 -2.24 10.95 47.86
CA ILE A 227 -0.99 10.40 48.41
C ILE A 227 -0.46 11.31 49.52
N PRO A 228 -0.26 10.81 50.76
CA PRO A 228 0.39 11.56 51.81
C PRO A 228 1.89 11.65 51.57
N LEU A 229 2.43 12.86 51.64
CA LEU A 229 3.85 13.16 51.52
C LEU A 229 4.31 13.97 52.73
N GLY A 230 5.47 13.62 53.30
CA GLY A 230 6.06 14.38 54.39
C GLY A 230 6.48 15.79 53.96
N LYS A 231 6.76 16.65 54.95
CA LYS A 231 7.20 18.04 54.74
C LYS A 231 8.45 18.15 53.86
N GLU A 232 9.31 17.14 53.94
CA GLU A 232 10.57 17.05 53.21
C GLU A 232 10.40 16.83 51.70
N ALA A 233 9.21 16.39 51.26
CA ALA A 233 8.94 16.07 49.87
C ALA A 233 8.98 17.30 48.95
N LEU A 234 8.57 18.48 49.43
CA LEU A 234 8.62 19.71 48.64
C LEU A 234 10.08 20.07 48.32
N ILE A 235 10.41 20.23 47.04
CA ILE A 235 11.71 20.71 46.58
C ILE A 235 11.55 22.19 46.14
N GLY A 236 12.06 23.11 46.95
CA GLY A 236 11.94 24.56 46.72
C GLY A 236 11.16 25.30 47.82
N SER A 237 10.82 26.56 47.56
CA SER A 237 10.09 27.41 48.52
C SER A 237 8.57 27.18 48.48
N ILE A 238 7.95 27.28 49.66
CA ILE A 238 6.49 27.30 49.87
C ILE A 238 5.85 28.65 49.49
N ASP A 239 6.66 29.69 49.34
CA ASP A 239 6.19 31.05 49.10
C ASP A 239 5.57 31.21 47.71
N LYS A 240 4.62 32.13 47.63
CA LYS A 240 4.02 32.53 46.36
C LYS A 240 5.07 33.29 45.54
N PRO A 241 5.35 32.86 44.30
CA PRO A 241 6.31 33.58 43.47
C PRO A 241 5.75 34.93 43.04
N ARG A 242 6.61 35.95 42.95
CA ARG A 242 6.23 37.28 42.40
C ARG A 242 5.87 37.19 40.92
N ASP A 243 6.65 36.43 40.16
CA ASP A 243 6.39 36.11 38.76
C ASP A 243 6.20 34.59 38.61
N PRO A 244 4.96 34.11 38.40
CA PRO A 244 4.69 32.68 38.20
C PRO A 244 5.39 32.08 36.98
N ARG A 245 5.62 32.88 35.92
CA ARG A 245 6.27 32.41 34.69
C ARG A 245 7.76 32.17 34.94
N GLU A 246 8.45 33.13 35.52
CA GLU A 246 9.88 32.95 35.84
C GLU A 246 10.06 31.84 36.86
N SER A 247 9.21 31.78 37.90
CA SER A 247 9.25 30.66 38.86
C SER A 247 9.07 29.29 38.21
N PHE A 248 8.18 29.15 37.22
CA PHE A 248 8.05 27.91 36.46
C PHE A 248 9.30 27.57 35.65
N LEU A 249 9.88 28.56 34.97
CA LEU A 249 11.13 28.40 34.22
C LEU A 249 12.32 28.06 35.12
N ASP A 250 12.32 28.56 36.35
CA ASP A 250 13.33 28.27 37.37
C ASP A 250 13.21 26.85 37.89
N VAL A 251 12.01 26.37 38.23
CA VAL A 251 11.85 24.98 38.70
C VAL A 251 12.01 23.93 37.60
N THR A 252 11.90 24.33 36.31
CA THR A 252 12.08 23.46 35.14
C THR A 252 13.39 23.70 34.40
N TRP A 253 14.34 24.44 34.99
CA TRP A 253 15.56 24.89 34.30
C TRP A 253 16.40 23.76 33.69
N ARG A 254 16.39 22.55 34.28
CA ARG A 254 17.09 21.35 33.75
C ARG A 254 16.57 20.89 32.40
N VAL A 255 15.36 21.29 31.99
CA VAL A 255 14.85 21.06 30.63
C VAL A 255 15.72 21.78 29.59
N SER A 256 16.21 22.99 29.90
CA SER A 256 17.11 23.72 28.99
C SER A 256 18.48 23.05 28.86
N VAL A 257 18.99 22.46 29.96
CA VAL A 257 20.19 21.61 29.93
C VAL A 257 19.91 20.35 29.10
N GLY A 258 18.73 19.75 29.30
CA GLY A 258 18.23 18.58 28.59
C GLY A 258 18.12 18.80 27.09
N SER A 259 17.70 19.98 26.64
CA SER A 259 17.70 20.32 25.21
C SER A 259 19.08 20.16 24.58
N LEU A 260 20.14 20.61 25.26
CA LEU A 260 21.52 20.44 24.80
C LEU A 260 22.01 18.99 24.96
N ALA A 261 21.81 18.38 26.13
CA ALA A 261 22.20 17.00 26.43
C ALA A 261 21.60 15.99 25.45
N MET A 262 20.31 16.14 25.14
CA MET A 262 19.64 15.30 24.15
C MET A 262 20.20 15.54 22.74
N SER A 263 20.51 16.78 22.39
CA SER A 263 21.05 17.09 21.06
C SER A 263 22.39 16.42 20.81
N VAL A 264 23.30 16.47 21.79
CA VAL A 264 24.64 15.90 21.62
C VAL A 264 24.65 14.37 21.51
N PHE A 265 23.59 13.67 21.92
CA PHE A 265 23.41 12.24 21.63
C PHE A 265 23.30 11.92 20.14
N SER A 266 22.91 12.90 19.32
CA SER A 266 22.84 12.72 17.87
C SER A 266 24.21 12.40 17.27
N VAL A 267 25.29 12.88 17.89
CA VAL A 267 26.67 12.67 17.43
C VAL A 267 27.05 11.18 17.46
N PRO A 268 27.01 10.47 18.61
CA PRO A 268 27.36 9.05 18.63
C PRO A 268 26.41 8.20 17.77
N MET A 269 25.10 8.50 17.76
CA MET A 269 24.13 7.77 16.93
C MET A 269 24.43 7.88 15.43
N LEU A 270 24.63 9.10 14.94
CA LEU A 270 24.98 9.35 13.54
C LEU A 270 26.33 8.71 13.19
N THR A 271 27.31 8.82 14.09
CA THR A 271 28.65 8.25 13.89
C THR A 271 28.60 6.72 13.75
N VAL A 272 27.88 6.04 14.63
CA VAL A 272 27.72 4.57 14.62
C VAL A 272 26.98 4.11 13.35
N ALA A 273 25.87 4.76 12.99
CA ALA A 273 25.13 4.41 11.78
C ALA A 273 25.94 4.64 10.50
N THR A 274 26.68 5.76 10.44
CA THR A 274 27.57 6.06 9.31
C THR A 274 28.68 5.04 9.18
N TYR A 275 29.26 4.59 10.31
CA TYR A 275 30.25 3.52 10.32
C TYR A 275 29.68 2.22 9.73
N ILE A 276 28.48 1.81 10.17
CA ILE A 276 27.81 0.59 9.68
C ILE A 276 27.59 0.67 8.17
N ALA A 277 26.95 1.74 7.69
CA ALA A 277 26.63 1.92 6.28
C ALA A 277 27.90 2.04 5.42
N GLY A 278 28.94 2.72 5.91
CA GLY A 278 30.24 2.84 5.27
C GLY A 278 30.91 1.48 5.07
N LYS A 279 31.12 0.71 6.14
CA LYS A 279 31.75 -0.62 6.07
C LYS A 279 30.91 -1.60 5.26
N TYR A 280 29.58 -1.58 5.40
CA TYR A 280 28.68 -2.37 4.55
C TYR A 280 28.88 -2.03 3.07
N SER A 281 28.97 -0.74 2.72
CA SER A 281 29.08 -0.30 1.32
C SER A 281 30.42 -0.64 0.66
N ILE A 282 31.49 -0.67 1.45
CA ILE A 282 32.82 -1.13 1.00
C ILE A 282 32.79 -2.62 0.67
N ARG A 283 32.10 -3.40 1.51
CA ARG A 283 32.03 -4.85 1.40
C ARG A 283 31.01 -5.35 0.38
N ARG A 284 29.83 -4.73 0.34
CA ARG A 284 28.70 -5.18 -0.47
C ARG A 284 29.00 -4.93 -1.95
N THR A 285 28.76 -5.94 -2.78
CA THR A 285 29.01 -5.86 -4.21
C THR A 285 27.74 -6.01 -5.04
N VAL A 286 27.79 -5.45 -6.25
CA VAL A 286 26.91 -5.78 -7.38
C VAL A 286 27.76 -6.35 -8.52
N THR A 287 27.14 -6.87 -9.56
CA THR A 287 27.87 -7.29 -10.77
C THR A 287 28.18 -6.06 -11.64
N GLY A 288 29.46 -5.81 -11.88
CA GLY A 288 29.93 -4.74 -12.77
C GLY A 288 29.72 -5.07 -14.26
N PRO A 289 29.91 -4.09 -15.16
CA PRO A 289 29.80 -4.29 -16.61
C PRO A 289 30.76 -5.35 -17.17
N ASP A 290 31.87 -5.61 -16.48
CA ASP A 290 32.86 -6.64 -16.80
C ASP A 290 32.53 -8.02 -16.20
N GLY A 291 31.36 -8.15 -15.56
CA GLY A 291 30.89 -9.36 -14.89
C GLY A 291 31.51 -9.62 -13.52
N LYS A 292 32.40 -8.76 -13.03
CA LYS A 292 33.09 -8.94 -11.75
C LYS A 292 32.33 -8.28 -10.59
N PRO A 293 32.52 -8.74 -9.34
CA PRO A 293 31.99 -8.04 -8.18
C PRO A 293 32.56 -6.61 -8.08
N LEU A 294 31.67 -5.62 -8.10
CA LEU A 294 31.97 -4.20 -7.94
C LEU A 294 31.41 -3.71 -6.60
N PRO A 295 32.23 -3.21 -5.67
CA PRO A 295 31.76 -2.65 -4.41
C PRO A 295 30.77 -1.51 -4.64
N ILE A 296 29.65 -1.50 -3.91
CA ILE A 296 28.61 -0.49 -4.09
C ILE A 296 29.09 0.91 -3.71
N ILE A 297 30.10 1.03 -2.83
CA ILE A 297 30.74 2.31 -2.54
C ILE A 297 31.43 2.95 -3.77
N SER A 298 31.60 2.23 -4.87
CA SER A 298 32.15 2.77 -6.12
C SER A 298 31.20 3.75 -6.81
N PHE A 299 29.91 3.73 -6.48
CA PHE A 299 28.92 4.62 -7.09
C PHE A 299 28.78 5.93 -6.31
N ARG A 300 28.78 7.06 -7.01
CA ARG A 300 28.61 8.38 -6.39
C ARG A 300 27.30 8.49 -5.60
N THR A 301 26.24 7.84 -6.08
CA THR A 301 24.92 7.74 -5.39
C THR A 301 24.98 6.96 -4.07
N GLN A 302 25.98 6.11 -3.88
CA GLN A 302 26.27 5.46 -2.60
C GLN A 302 27.19 6.31 -1.72
N GLN A 303 28.21 6.93 -2.33
CA GLN A 303 29.19 7.76 -1.63
C GLN A 303 28.55 8.99 -0.97
N LEU A 304 27.68 9.70 -1.70
CA LEU A 304 27.17 10.99 -1.25
C LEU A 304 26.50 10.94 0.13
N PRO A 305 25.50 10.08 0.40
CA PRO A 305 24.90 10.02 1.74
C PRO A 305 25.90 9.68 2.85
N ILE A 306 26.85 8.78 2.59
CA ILE A 306 27.85 8.35 3.57
C ILE A 306 28.82 9.50 3.89
N PHE A 307 29.34 10.19 2.88
CA PHE A 307 30.25 11.31 3.11
C PHE A 307 29.55 12.52 3.71
N HIS A 308 28.28 12.79 3.37
CA HIS A 308 27.50 13.83 4.05
C HIS A 308 27.31 13.51 5.52
N ALA A 309 26.97 12.27 5.85
CA ALA A 309 26.82 11.84 7.24
C ALA A 309 28.16 11.87 8.01
N LEU A 310 29.28 11.53 7.36
CA LEU A 310 30.62 11.71 7.92
C LEU A 310 30.91 13.18 8.20
N ALA A 311 30.76 14.06 7.20
CA ALA A 311 30.97 15.49 7.35
C ALA A 311 30.15 16.07 8.52
N GLN A 312 28.87 15.71 8.60
CA GLN A 312 28.01 16.07 9.71
C GLN A 312 28.51 15.49 11.05
N SER A 313 28.92 14.23 11.12
CA SER A 313 29.43 13.63 12.36
C SER A 313 30.62 14.39 12.93
N PHE A 314 31.59 14.79 12.09
CA PHE A 314 32.76 15.57 12.53
C PHE A 314 32.41 17.02 12.89
N VAL A 315 31.62 17.70 12.05
CA VAL A 315 31.23 19.11 12.29
C VAL A 315 30.33 19.24 13.52
N LEU A 316 29.34 18.35 13.67
CA LEU A 316 28.43 18.36 14.82
C LEU A 316 29.14 17.94 16.10
N LYS A 317 30.17 17.07 16.05
CA LYS A 317 31.02 16.78 17.21
C LYS A 317 31.81 18.02 17.65
N ALA A 318 32.40 18.76 16.72
CA ALA A 318 33.10 20.01 17.03
C ALA A 318 32.15 21.04 17.66
N TYR A 319 30.93 21.17 17.12
CA TYR A 319 29.90 22.01 17.70
C TYR A 319 29.50 21.54 19.10
N ALA A 320 29.25 20.24 19.31
CA ALA A 320 28.85 19.69 20.60
C ALA A 320 29.87 20.03 21.71
N LEU A 321 31.15 19.82 21.45
CA LEU A 321 32.23 20.11 22.42
C LEU A 321 32.28 21.59 22.80
N GLU A 322 32.21 22.47 21.81
CA GLU A 322 32.31 23.91 22.07
C GLU A 322 31.01 24.49 22.65
N ALA A 323 29.85 23.98 22.23
CA ALA A 323 28.56 24.37 22.75
C ALA A 323 28.39 23.94 24.22
N THR A 324 28.80 22.71 24.58
CA THR A 324 28.72 22.24 25.97
C THR A 324 29.65 23.02 26.89
N ARG A 325 30.87 23.33 26.44
CA ARG A 325 31.79 24.23 27.15
C ARG A 325 31.19 25.61 27.34
N THR A 326 30.80 26.26 26.24
CA THR A 326 30.23 27.62 26.24
C THR A 326 28.96 27.68 27.10
N PHE A 327 28.08 26.69 27.00
CA PHE A 327 26.85 26.61 27.78
C PHE A 327 27.12 26.42 29.27
N SER A 328 28.16 25.68 29.66
CA SER A 328 28.47 25.43 31.07
C SER A 328 29.11 26.64 31.73
N GLU A 329 29.97 27.35 30.99
CA GLU A 329 30.73 28.52 31.43
C GLU A 329 29.98 29.86 31.20
N PHE A 330 28.72 29.82 30.73
CA PHE A 330 28.00 31.03 30.33
C PHE A 330 27.57 31.90 31.53
N GLU A 331 28.11 33.11 31.64
CA GLU A 331 27.81 34.08 32.71
C GLU A 331 26.92 35.26 32.25
N GLY A 332 26.35 35.21 31.04
CA GLY A 332 25.50 36.27 30.49
C GLY A 332 23.99 36.07 30.70
N ASP A 333 23.20 36.73 29.85
CA ASP A 333 21.75 36.60 29.83
C ASP A 333 21.29 35.13 29.62
N ILE A 334 20.56 34.59 30.60
CA ILE A 334 20.05 33.21 30.58
C ILE A 334 19.24 32.87 29.32
N ARG A 335 18.63 33.88 28.68
CA ARG A 335 17.89 33.71 27.41
C ARG A 335 18.83 33.34 26.26
N VAL A 336 20.02 33.93 26.21
CA VAL A 336 21.07 33.59 25.22
C VAL A 336 21.59 32.17 25.49
N ARG A 337 21.85 31.81 26.75
CA ARG A 337 22.24 30.43 27.12
C ARG A 337 21.21 29.40 26.65
N ARG A 338 19.92 29.66 26.87
CA ARG A 338 18.81 28.82 26.36
C ARG A 338 18.76 28.81 24.83
N GLY A 339 19.03 29.94 24.19
CA GLY A 339 19.12 30.07 22.73
C GLY A 339 20.19 29.17 22.12
N LEU A 340 21.36 29.04 22.75
CA LEU A 340 22.42 28.12 22.31
C LEU A 340 21.91 26.67 22.23
N GLY A 341 21.15 26.24 23.23
CA GLY A 341 20.52 24.91 23.26
C GLY A 341 19.46 24.71 22.18
N ALA A 342 18.70 25.76 21.82
CA ALA A 342 17.72 25.68 20.74
C ALA A 342 18.38 25.61 19.36
N CYS A 343 19.42 26.42 19.10
CA CYS A 343 20.14 26.42 17.83
C CYS A 343 20.77 25.05 17.54
N ILE A 344 21.53 24.50 18.50
CA ILE A 344 22.17 23.19 18.31
C ILE A 344 21.14 22.07 18.14
N LYS A 345 20.03 22.10 18.88
CA LYS A 345 18.97 21.11 18.79
C LYS A 345 18.31 21.11 17.43
N SER A 346 17.94 22.29 16.93
CA SER A 346 17.27 22.44 15.64
C SER A 346 18.06 21.77 14.51
N ILE A 347 19.38 21.99 14.45
CA ILE A 347 20.19 21.43 13.38
C ILE A 347 20.59 19.96 13.61
N MET A 348 20.88 19.56 14.86
CA MET A 348 21.36 18.20 15.15
C MET A 348 20.26 17.17 14.90
N VAL A 349 19.04 17.46 15.37
CA VAL A 349 17.87 16.62 15.12
C VAL A 349 17.63 16.49 13.63
N HIS A 350 17.64 17.60 12.90
CA HIS A 350 17.28 17.60 11.50
C HIS A 350 18.32 16.89 10.63
N HIS A 351 19.63 17.16 10.84
CA HIS A 351 20.70 16.46 10.14
C HIS A 351 20.72 14.96 10.44
N ALA A 352 20.66 14.59 11.72
CA ALA A 352 20.76 13.18 12.08
C ALA A 352 19.52 12.40 11.61
N GLN A 353 18.32 12.98 11.63
CA GLN A 353 17.13 12.34 11.06
C GLN A 353 17.22 12.11 9.54
N SER A 354 17.63 13.13 8.78
CA SER A 354 17.75 12.98 7.32
C SER A 354 18.85 11.98 6.96
N SER A 355 20.01 12.05 7.62
CA SER A 355 21.13 11.19 7.29
C SER A 355 20.87 9.74 7.71
N LEU A 356 20.27 9.48 8.87
CA LEU A 356 19.92 8.11 9.27
C LEU A 356 18.91 7.47 8.31
N TYR A 357 17.96 8.23 7.77
CA TYR A 357 17.07 7.78 6.70
C TYR A 357 17.86 7.36 5.46
N ASP A 358 18.70 8.25 4.93
CA ASP A 358 19.46 7.98 3.71
C ASP A 358 20.43 6.80 3.88
N LEU A 359 21.09 6.70 5.04
CA LEU A 359 22.00 5.60 5.38
C LEU A 359 21.27 4.25 5.45
N ALA A 360 20.05 4.22 5.99
CA ALA A 360 19.24 3.01 6.02
C ALA A 360 18.91 2.55 4.59
N GLU A 361 18.48 3.47 3.71
CA GLU A 361 18.23 3.16 2.31
C GLU A 361 19.48 2.65 1.58
N ARG A 362 20.65 3.23 1.90
CA ARG A 362 21.94 2.80 1.33
C ARG A 362 22.32 1.37 1.71
N CYS A 363 21.72 0.82 2.76
CA CYS A 363 21.87 -0.58 3.16
C CYS A 363 20.77 -1.51 2.59
N GLY A 364 19.82 -0.99 1.80
CA GLY A 364 18.69 -1.74 1.28
C GLY A 364 17.85 -2.39 2.39
N ALA A 365 17.33 -3.60 2.15
CA ALA A 365 16.54 -4.33 3.15
C ALA A 365 17.30 -4.53 4.48
N HIS A 366 18.63 -4.66 4.46
CA HIS A 366 19.42 -4.82 5.68
C HIS A 366 19.33 -3.59 6.61
N GLY A 367 19.17 -2.39 6.05
CA GLY A 367 19.00 -1.16 6.81
C GLY A 367 17.70 -1.09 7.60
N LEU A 368 16.70 -1.92 7.27
CA LEU A 368 15.38 -1.95 7.90
C LEU A 368 15.27 -2.93 9.08
N TYR A 369 16.30 -3.74 9.33
CA TYR A 369 16.29 -4.69 10.44
C TYR A 369 16.98 -4.13 11.69
N GLU A 370 16.31 -4.24 12.84
CA GLU A 370 16.77 -3.75 14.14
C GLU A 370 18.18 -4.25 14.52
N HIS A 371 18.53 -5.49 14.19
CA HIS A 371 19.85 -6.06 14.51
C HIS A 371 21.02 -5.32 13.83
N ASN A 372 20.77 -4.54 12.77
CA ASN A 372 21.77 -3.70 12.10
C ASN A 372 21.83 -2.26 12.63
N GLN A 373 21.13 -1.95 13.73
CA GLN A 373 21.14 -0.68 14.48
C GLN A 373 20.61 0.57 13.75
N ILE A 374 20.77 0.72 12.44
CA ILE A 374 20.50 2.00 11.75
C ILE A 374 19.05 2.47 11.95
N ILE A 375 18.06 1.62 11.63
CA ILE A 375 16.64 1.97 11.80
C ILE A 375 16.26 2.20 13.26
N GLN A 376 16.84 1.45 14.19
CA GLN A 376 16.60 1.62 15.63
C GLN A 376 17.10 2.99 16.09
N LEU A 377 18.33 3.38 15.70
CA LEU A 377 18.91 4.68 16.02
C LEU A 377 18.08 5.83 15.42
N GLN A 378 17.55 5.65 14.20
CA GLN A 378 16.66 6.63 13.57
C GLN A 378 15.38 6.85 14.39
N LEU A 379 14.77 5.77 14.86
CA LEU A 379 13.54 5.80 15.64
C LEU A 379 13.76 6.33 17.06
N ASP A 380 14.88 5.96 17.70
CA ASP A 380 15.28 6.53 19.00
C ASP A 380 15.46 8.05 18.90
N LEU A 381 16.11 8.52 17.83
CA LEU A 381 16.34 9.94 17.58
C LEU A 381 15.01 10.71 17.38
N ARG A 382 13.93 10.07 16.91
CA ARG A 382 12.61 10.73 16.78
C ARG A 382 12.01 11.08 18.13
N GLY A 383 12.27 10.27 19.16
CA GLY A 383 11.91 10.65 20.53
C GLY A 383 12.63 11.91 21.01
N GLN A 384 13.90 12.07 20.60
CA GLN A 384 14.74 13.20 21.01
C GLN A 384 14.31 14.54 20.41
N SER A 385 13.69 14.52 19.22
CA SER A 385 13.18 15.75 18.59
C SER A 385 12.05 16.40 19.38
N ILE A 386 11.33 15.61 20.19
CA ILE A 386 10.14 16.02 20.96
C ILE A 386 10.49 16.24 22.45
N ALA A 387 11.27 15.33 23.03
CA ALA A 387 11.64 15.39 24.45
C ALA A 387 12.44 16.66 24.79
N GLU A 388 12.35 17.17 26.02
CA GLU A 388 13.12 18.35 26.48
C GLU A 388 12.92 19.61 25.63
N GLY A 389 11.69 19.83 25.18
CA GLY A 389 11.28 20.93 24.32
C GLY A 389 11.35 20.55 22.85
N ASP A 390 10.20 20.52 22.20
CA ASP A 390 10.10 20.28 20.76
C ASP A 390 10.93 21.30 19.95
N ALA A 391 11.64 20.83 18.93
CA ALA A 391 12.56 21.67 18.16
C ALA A 391 11.86 22.87 17.49
N LEU A 392 10.63 22.69 16.99
CA LEU A 392 9.84 23.77 16.40
C LEU A 392 9.38 24.75 17.49
N ALA A 393 8.85 24.26 18.61
CA ALA A 393 8.41 25.12 19.71
C ALA A 393 9.54 25.97 20.31
N LEU A 394 10.72 25.37 20.48
CA LEU A 394 11.93 26.08 20.92
C LEU A 394 12.35 27.15 19.90
N SER A 395 12.28 26.81 18.61
CA SER A 395 12.64 27.73 17.54
C SER A 395 11.66 28.89 17.40
N ILE A 396 10.35 28.63 17.53
CA ILE A 396 9.31 29.67 17.57
C ILE A 396 9.59 30.67 18.68
N ARG A 397 9.90 30.18 19.89
CA ARG A 397 10.24 31.04 21.02
C ARG A 397 11.48 31.88 20.71
N LEU A 398 12.59 31.24 20.35
CA LEU A 398 13.87 31.92 20.12
C LEU A 398 13.76 32.92 18.95
N GLY A 399 13.34 32.43 17.78
CA GLY A 399 13.23 33.22 16.56
C GLY A 399 12.34 34.46 16.74
N SER A 400 11.17 34.29 17.37
CA SER A 400 10.28 35.42 17.65
C SER A 400 10.94 36.48 18.52
N GLU A 401 11.64 36.08 19.59
CA GLU A 401 12.28 37.01 20.52
C GLU A 401 13.48 37.75 19.92
N LEU A 402 14.24 37.08 19.05
CA LEU A 402 15.35 37.70 18.29
C LEU A 402 14.84 38.69 17.23
N LEU A 403 13.75 38.34 16.53
CA LEU A 403 13.19 39.18 15.46
C LEU A 403 12.60 40.48 16.00
N ILE A 404 11.95 40.45 17.18
CA ILE A 404 11.44 41.65 17.87
C ILE A 404 12.51 42.40 18.69
N GLY A 405 13.76 41.93 18.72
CA GLY A 405 14.89 42.63 19.34
C GLY A 405 14.94 42.57 20.87
N ARG A 406 14.52 41.47 21.50
CA ARG A 406 14.64 41.32 22.97
C ARG A 406 16.07 41.06 23.45
N TYR A 407 16.84 40.34 22.65
CA TYR A 407 18.24 39.99 22.86
C TYR A 407 18.81 39.51 21.52
N GLU A 408 20.12 39.26 21.46
CA GLU A 408 20.81 38.78 20.26
C GLU A 408 21.64 37.53 20.57
N MET A 409 21.80 36.68 19.56
CA MET A 409 22.73 35.55 19.61
C MET A 409 24.17 36.02 19.33
N PRO A 410 25.20 35.25 19.69
CA PRO A 410 26.59 35.61 19.41
C PRO A 410 26.84 35.94 17.94
N GLN A 411 27.50 37.06 17.69
CA GLN A 411 27.76 37.58 16.35
C GLN A 411 28.65 36.63 15.52
N PRO A 412 28.53 36.61 14.17
CA PRO A 412 29.37 35.81 13.30
C PRO A 412 30.86 36.07 13.43
N THR A 413 31.65 35.01 13.64
CA THR A 413 33.13 35.06 13.58
C THR A 413 33.60 35.28 12.14
N TYR A 414 32.91 34.65 11.17
CA TYR A 414 33.18 34.79 9.74
C TYR A 414 31.99 35.43 9.02
N PRO A 415 31.79 36.75 9.12
CA PRO A 415 30.57 37.44 8.67
C PRO A 415 30.33 37.36 7.16
N ASN A 416 31.35 37.06 6.38
CA ASN A 416 31.28 36.92 4.91
C ASN A 416 31.11 35.47 4.44
N SER A 417 31.10 34.49 5.35
CA SER A 417 30.81 33.10 5.00
C SER A 417 29.38 32.98 4.44
N TYR A 418 29.16 31.98 3.58
CA TYR A 418 27.82 31.75 2.99
C TYR A 418 26.74 31.59 4.07
N LEU A 419 27.04 30.85 5.15
CA LEU A 419 26.09 30.59 6.23
C LEU A 419 25.80 31.83 7.08
N ALA A 420 26.80 32.70 7.34
CA ALA A 420 26.57 33.95 8.05
C ALA A 420 25.76 34.97 7.23
N ARG A 421 25.95 34.98 5.91
CA ARG A 421 25.13 35.78 4.99
C ARG A 421 23.67 35.27 4.97
N HIS A 422 23.48 33.95 4.99
CA HIS A 422 22.16 33.30 5.03
C HIS A 422 21.39 33.65 6.30
N GLU A 423 22.02 33.51 7.48
CA GLU A 423 21.44 33.92 8.76
C GLU A 423 20.97 35.39 8.73
N ARG A 424 21.83 36.29 8.23
CA ARG A 424 21.53 37.72 8.15
C ARG A 424 20.39 38.01 7.20
N GLY A 425 20.40 37.41 6.01
CA GLY A 425 19.36 37.58 5.01
C GLY A 425 17.99 37.11 5.50
N PHE A 426 17.95 35.99 6.22
CA PHE A 426 16.73 35.50 6.88
C PHE A 426 16.17 36.53 7.88
N ALA A 427 17.02 37.05 8.76
CA ALA A 427 16.61 38.04 9.75
C ALA A 427 16.11 39.35 9.09
N GLU A 428 16.80 39.82 8.05
CA GLU A 428 16.44 41.02 7.29
C GLU A 428 15.09 40.85 6.57
N GLN A 429 14.87 39.72 5.91
CA GLN A 429 13.62 39.41 5.22
C GLN A 429 12.44 39.34 6.21
N ALA A 430 12.60 38.61 7.31
CA ALA A 430 11.56 38.49 8.33
C ALA A 430 11.23 39.84 8.98
N ARG A 431 12.25 40.64 9.33
CA ARG A 431 12.04 41.99 9.89
C ARG A 431 11.40 42.94 8.87
N LYS A 432 11.76 42.84 7.59
CA LYS A 432 11.13 43.63 6.52
C LYS A 432 9.65 43.29 6.40
N LEU A 433 9.29 42.01 6.46
CA LEU A 433 7.90 41.56 6.44
C LEU A 433 7.13 42.05 7.67
N MET A 434 7.73 41.99 8.87
CA MET A 434 7.09 42.49 10.09
C MET A 434 6.76 43.98 10.06
N LYS A 435 7.51 44.80 9.30
CA LYS A 435 7.22 46.23 9.16
C LYS A 435 5.89 46.51 8.45
N SER A 436 5.36 45.55 7.68
CA SER A 436 4.06 45.69 7.02
C SER A 436 2.87 45.31 7.90
N PHE A 437 3.09 44.78 9.11
CA PHE A 437 2.01 44.28 9.97
C PHE A 437 1.35 45.42 10.74
N THR A 438 0.03 45.34 10.85
CA THR A 438 -0.78 46.35 11.56
C THR A 438 -0.98 46.00 13.04
N THR A 439 -0.90 44.71 13.37
CA THR A 439 -1.24 44.15 14.68
C THR A 439 -0.02 43.76 15.53
N GLY A 440 1.19 44.01 15.02
CA GLY A 440 2.45 43.68 15.68
C GLY A 440 2.67 42.17 15.87
N HIS A 441 3.52 41.80 16.83
CA HIS A 441 3.98 40.42 17.04
C HIS A 441 2.96 39.49 17.76
N ARG A 442 1.76 39.98 18.06
CA ARG A 442 0.69 39.21 18.72
C ARG A 442 -0.54 39.00 17.82
N GLY A 443 -0.55 39.55 16.62
CA GLY A 443 -1.65 39.39 15.68
C GLY A 443 -1.50 38.21 14.73
N ASP A 444 -2.58 37.93 14.01
CA ASP A 444 -2.68 36.77 13.11
C ASP A 444 -1.69 36.83 11.93
N GLU A 445 -1.26 38.03 11.52
CA GLU A 445 -0.25 38.21 10.48
C GLU A 445 1.10 37.62 10.90
N PHE A 446 1.52 37.89 12.14
CA PHE A 446 2.75 37.32 12.70
C PHE A 446 2.65 35.80 12.83
N SER A 447 1.50 35.30 13.28
CA SER A 447 1.22 33.87 13.37
C SER A 447 1.38 33.17 12.01
N ARG A 448 0.77 33.72 10.95
CA ARG A 448 0.78 33.12 9.62
C ARG A 448 2.10 33.26 8.88
N LEU A 449 2.81 34.36 9.07
CA LEU A 449 3.93 34.74 8.19
C LEU A 449 5.30 34.69 8.87
N ILE A 450 5.40 34.78 10.20
CA ILE A 450 6.68 34.78 10.91
C ILE A 450 6.93 33.50 11.68
N LEU A 451 5.91 32.93 12.34
CA LEU A 451 6.09 31.67 13.09
C LEU A 451 6.65 30.53 12.21
N PRO A 452 6.19 30.33 10.95
CA PRO A 452 6.77 29.32 10.08
C PRO A 452 8.24 29.56 9.72
N LEU A 453 8.71 30.82 9.76
CA LEU A 453 10.09 31.19 9.44
C LEU A 453 11.04 31.03 10.64
N CYS A 454 10.50 30.85 11.85
CA CYS A 454 11.32 30.83 13.07
C CYS A 454 12.26 29.61 13.13
N GLN A 455 11.81 28.42 12.73
CA GLN A 455 12.68 27.25 12.70
C GLN A 455 13.80 27.37 11.64
N PRO A 456 13.52 27.69 10.36
CA PRO A 456 14.57 27.95 9.38
C PRO A 456 15.57 29.02 9.82
N TYR A 457 15.10 30.10 10.46
CA TYR A 457 15.97 31.15 10.98
C TYR A 457 16.90 30.64 12.11
N VAL A 458 16.37 29.90 13.08
CA VAL A 458 17.16 29.31 14.17
C VAL A 458 18.14 28.25 13.65
N GLU A 459 17.74 27.46 12.64
CA GLU A 459 18.62 26.52 11.95
C GLU A 459 19.76 27.26 11.24
N ALA A 460 19.51 28.40 10.59
CA ALA A 460 20.56 29.21 9.95
C ALA A 460 21.63 29.69 10.95
N ILE A 461 21.20 30.15 12.14
CA ILE A 461 22.11 30.50 13.24
C ILE A 461 22.93 29.27 13.66
N GLY A 462 22.26 28.14 13.87
CA GLY A 462 22.91 26.88 14.25
C GLY A 462 23.95 26.42 13.23
N HIS A 463 23.62 26.43 11.93
CA HIS A 463 24.52 25.99 10.86
C HIS A 463 25.76 26.89 10.75
N ARG A 464 25.60 28.22 10.88
CA ARG A 464 26.74 29.13 10.96
C ARG A 464 27.64 28.78 12.14
N MET A 465 27.07 28.62 13.33
CA MET A 465 27.85 28.28 14.53
C MET A 465 28.58 26.94 14.37
N ALA A 466 27.92 25.93 13.80
CA ALA A 466 28.54 24.64 13.52
C ALA A 466 29.76 24.75 12.60
N TYR A 467 29.65 25.55 11.53
CA TYR A 467 30.77 25.85 10.64
C TYR A 467 31.92 26.55 11.37
N GLU A 468 31.63 27.60 12.15
CA GLU A 468 32.65 28.35 12.89
C GLU A 468 33.41 27.46 13.88
N PHE A 469 32.69 26.61 14.60
CA PHE A 469 33.30 25.70 15.56
C PHE A 469 34.06 24.54 14.90
N ALA A 470 33.63 24.06 13.74
CA ALA A 470 34.40 23.09 12.96
C ALA A 470 35.72 23.68 12.46
N VAL A 471 35.72 24.94 11.99
CA VAL A 471 36.94 25.66 11.61
C VAL A 471 37.85 25.84 12.83
N LYS A 472 37.30 26.28 13.98
CA LYS A 472 38.04 26.45 15.24
C LYS A 472 38.66 25.13 15.73
N ALA A 473 37.96 24.02 15.58
CA ALA A 473 38.42 22.69 15.96
C ALA A 473 39.38 22.05 14.94
N HIS A 474 39.71 22.74 13.84
CA HIS A 474 40.55 22.24 12.75
C HIS A 474 40.04 20.92 12.15
N VAL A 475 38.72 20.78 11.96
CA VAL A 475 38.14 19.68 11.16
C VAL A 475 38.69 19.74 9.73
N ASP A 476 38.89 18.58 9.09
CA ASP A 476 39.39 18.51 7.70
C ASP A 476 38.56 19.43 6.79
N LYS A 477 39.25 20.25 5.99
CA LYS A 477 38.62 21.26 5.15
C LYS A 477 37.58 20.65 4.19
N ASN A 478 37.83 19.47 3.63
CA ASN A 478 36.90 18.84 2.70
C ASN A 478 35.63 18.35 3.41
N LEU A 479 35.73 17.91 4.67
CA LEU A 479 34.55 17.59 5.49
C LEU A 479 33.74 18.86 5.81
N ILE A 480 34.42 19.97 6.12
CA ILE A 480 33.76 21.28 6.32
C ILE A 480 33.07 21.74 5.02
N ASP A 481 33.76 21.69 3.89
CA ASP A 481 33.22 22.09 2.59
C ASP A 481 31.98 21.25 2.24
N LEU A 482 32.03 19.94 2.48
CA LEU A 482 30.91 19.04 2.24
C LEU A 482 29.72 19.33 3.17
N TYR A 483 29.97 19.62 4.45
CA TYR A 483 28.94 20.08 5.37
C TYR A 483 28.28 21.38 4.89
N VAL A 484 29.08 22.37 4.48
CA VAL A 484 28.56 23.65 3.95
C VAL A 484 27.71 23.43 2.70
N VAL A 485 28.15 22.57 1.78
CA VAL A 485 27.36 22.19 0.60
C VAL A 485 26.05 21.51 1.01
N ASN A 486 26.07 20.63 2.00
CA ASN A 486 24.85 19.99 2.53
C ASN A 486 23.84 21.02 3.02
N VAL A 487 24.30 22.04 3.75
CA VAL A 487 23.46 23.14 4.23
C VAL A 487 22.95 24.01 3.07
N ILE A 488 23.81 24.34 2.09
CA ILE A 488 23.41 25.11 0.90
C ILE A 488 22.30 24.40 0.13
N LYS A 489 22.41 23.06 -0.03
CA LYS A 489 21.42 22.26 -0.75
C LYS A 489 20.02 22.25 -0.12
N ARG A 490 19.88 22.70 1.13
CA ARG A 490 18.59 22.81 1.82
C ARG A 490 17.82 24.08 1.46
N ASP A 491 18.52 25.11 0.98
CA ASP A 491 17.93 26.39 0.57
C ASP A 491 18.63 26.94 -0.67
N VAL A 492 18.72 26.10 -1.71
CA VAL A 492 19.42 26.44 -2.96
C VAL A 492 18.88 27.75 -3.55
N GLY A 493 17.58 28.00 -3.43
CA GLY A 493 16.93 29.21 -3.92
C GLY A 493 17.56 30.47 -3.32
N TRP A 494 17.69 30.54 -2.00
CA TRP A 494 18.30 31.69 -1.34
C TRP A 494 19.75 31.88 -1.77
N TYR A 495 20.56 30.81 -1.79
CA TYR A 495 21.99 30.92 -2.15
C TYR A 495 22.20 31.29 -3.62
N VAL A 496 21.34 30.83 -4.53
CA VAL A 496 21.40 31.23 -5.94
C VAL A 496 21.07 32.72 -6.09
N GLU A 497 19.99 33.17 -5.46
CA GLU A 497 19.51 34.55 -5.60
C GLU A 497 20.40 35.58 -4.88
N HIS A 498 20.87 35.25 -3.67
CA HIS A 498 21.51 36.22 -2.77
C HIS A 498 23.00 35.97 -2.54
N ALA A 499 23.50 34.74 -2.76
CA ALA A 499 24.91 34.40 -2.57
C ALA A 499 25.74 34.43 -3.86
N GLY A 500 25.10 34.47 -5.03
CA GLY A 500 25.75 34.47 -6.34
C GLY A 500 26.29 33.09 -6.74
N LEU A 501 25.83 32.02 -6.09
CA LEU A 501 26.21 30.65 -6.40
C LEU A 501 25.32 30.09 -7.51
N THR A 502 25.91 29.48 -8.53
CA THR A 502 25.15 28.68 -9.51
C THR A 502 24.95 27.25 -9.01
N GLN A 503 23.89 26.57 -9.47
CA GLN A 503 23.71 25.15 -9.17
C GLN A 503 24.90 24.30 -9.62
N ARG A 504 25.52 24.64 -10.77
CA ARG A 504 26.72 23.97 -11.28
C ARG A 504 27.90 24.10 -10.31
N GLU A 505 28.11 25.27 -9.73
CA GLU A 505 29.17 25.47 -8.72
C GLU A 505 28.91 24.67 -7.45
N ILE A 506 27.65 24.61 -6.99
CA ILE A 506 27.26 23.82 -5.82
C ILE A 506 27.56 22.33 -6.05
N THR A 507 27.14 21.78 -7.20
CA THR A 507 27.46 20.38 -7.57
C THR A 507 28.96 20.15 -7.69
N ALA A 508 29.71 21.09 -8.27
CA ALA A 508 31.16 20.97 -8.41
C ALA A 508 31.89 21.04 -7.05
N MET A 509 31.39 21.83 -6.09
CA MET A 509 31.91 21.83 -4.72
C MET A 509 31.72 20.48 -4.04
N GLU A 510 30.54 19.88 -4.18
CA GLU A 510 30.21 18.55 -3.65
C GLU A 510 31.16 17.47 -4.23
N ASP A 511 31.28 17.43 -5.55
CA ASP A 511 32.08 16.44 -6.25
C ASP A 511 33.58 16.55 -5.90
N ARG A 512 34.12 17.77 -5.82
CA ARG A 512 35.52 17.99 -5.40
C ARG A 512 35.79 17.48 -4.00
N ALA A 513 34.92 17.81 -3.03
CA ALA A 513 35.10 17.39 -1.65
C ALA A 513 35.05 15.86 -1.50
N VAL A 514 34.05 15.22 -2.11
CA VAL A 514 33.89 13.76 -2.03
C VAL A 514 35.01 13.04 -2.77
N THR A 515 35.44 13.55 -3.92
CA THR A 515 36.58 12.99 -4.67
C THR A 515 37.88 13.06 -3.86
N ALA A 516 38.11 14.14 -3.13
CA ALA A 516 39.28 14.28 -2.26
C ALA A 516 39.23 13.35 -1.02
N LEU A 517 38.03 13.06 -0.50
CA LEU A 517 37.84 12.23 0.68
C LEU A 517 37.75 10.73 0.38
N MET A 518 37.30 10.34 -0.82
CA MET A 518 37.05 8.95 -1.19
C MET A 518 38.24 8.00 -0.94
N PRO A 519 39.48 8.34 -1.31
CA PRO A 519 40.63 7.47 -1.05
C PRO A 519 40.92 7.23 0.43
N LYS A 520 40.38 8.08 1.32
CA LYS A 520 40.59 8.03 2.77
C LYS A 520 39.37 7.50 3.53
N LEU A 521 38.35 6.98 2.84
CA LEU A 521 37.07 6.62 3.47
C LEU A 521 37.25 5.70 4.67
N GLU A 522 38.01 4.60 4.51
CA GLU A 522 38.24 3.64 5.58
C GLU A 522 38.96 4.27 6.77
N ASP A 523 40.04 5.01 6.53
CA ASP A 523 40.76 5.72 7.59
C ASP A 523 39.86 6.71 8.35
N ILE A 524 38.98 7.42 7.62
CA ILE A 524 38.01 8.33 8.22
C ILE A 524 37.01 7.55 9.08
N LEU A 525 36.47 6.44 8.59
CA LEU A 525 35.54 5.58 9.35
C LEU A 525 36.20 5.04 10.62
N GLU A 526 37.41 4.51 10.53
CA GLU A 526 38.12 3.96 11.69
C GLU A 526 38.50 5.06 12.70
N SER A 527 38.87 6.25 12.23
CA SER A 527 39.19 7.40 13.09
C SER A 527 38.02 7.89 13.95
N THR A 528 36.78 7.50 13.61
CA THR A 528 35.61 7.82 14.43
C THR A 528 35.61 7.07 15.77
N GLY A 529 36.29 5.92 15.86
CA GLY A 529 36.26 5.04 17.03
C GLY A 529 34.95 4.26 17.21
N ALA A 530 34.03 4.28 16.23
CA ALA A 530 32.72 3.65 16.36
C ALA A 530 32.74 2.12 16.30
N GLY A 531 33.73 1.51 15.63
CA GLY A 531 33.80 0.07 15.39
C GLY A 531 33.52 -0.83 16.62
N PRO A 532 34.18 -0.62 17.78
CA PRO A 532 33.93 -1.41 18.99
C PRO A 532 32.52 -1.32 19.58
N TYR A 533 31.75 -0.29 19.21
CA TYR A 533 30.40 -0.07 19.71
C TYR A 533 29.34 -0.67 18.77
N VAL A 534 29.72 -0.98 17.54
CA VAL A 534 28.83 -1.60 16.55
C VAL A 534 28.64 -3.08 16.85
N HIS A 535 27.42 -3.55 16.66
CA HIS A 535 27.02 -4.95 16.80
C HIS A 535 26.20 -5.45 15.59
N ALA A 536 26.13 -4.64 14.53
CA ALA A 536 25.47 -4.99 13.27
C ALA A 536 26.20 -6.17 12.59
N PRO A 537 25.52 -7.31 12.34
CA PRO A 537 26.15 -8.47 11.72
C PRO A 537 26.57 -8.23 10.26
N ILE A 538 26.05 -7.21 9.60
CA ILE A 538 26.38 -6.89 8.20
C ILE A 538 27.77 -6.29 7.97
N LEU A 539 28.55 -6.04 9.04
CA LEU A 539 29.87 -5.44 8.94
C LEU A 539 30.90 -6.32 8.20
N THR A 540 30.95 -7.62 8.52
CA THR A 540 31.91 -8.56 7.95
C THR A 540 31.21 -9.82 7.44
N GLU A 541 31.92 -10.60 6.62
CA GLU A 541 31.41 -11.89 6.13
C GLU A 541 31.20 -12.88 7.28
N GLU A 542 32.20 -12.93 8.17
CA GLU A 542 32.18 -13.80 9.35
C GLU A 542 31.03 -13.46 10.29
N SER A 543 30.83 -12.18 10.61
CA SER A 543 29.72 -11.76 11.49
C SER A 543 28.36 -12.01 10.85
N TRP A 544 28.26 -11.84 9.53
CA TRP A 544 27.02 -12.05 8.79
C TRP A 544 26.63 -13.52 8.81
N TRP A 545 27.55 -14.41 8.44
CA TRP A 545 27.27 -15.85 8.42
C TRP A 545 27.06 -16.41 9.82
N LYS A 546 27.84 -15.98 10.82
CA LYS A 546 27.59 -16.33 12.22
C LYS A 546 26.19 -15.94 12.71
N PHE A 547 25.67 -14.80 12.26
CA PHE A 547 24.30 -14.39 12.57
C PHE A 547 23.28 -15.25 11.82
N MET A 548 23.48 -15.48 10.52
CA MET A 548 22.59 -16.31 9.70
C MET A 548 22.48 -17.74 10.23
N ASP A 549 23.60 -18.34 10.63
CA ASP A 549 23.66 -19.69 11.20
C ASP A 549 22.96 -19.79 12.56
N GLY A 550 22.78 -18.65 13.25
CA GLY A 550 22.06 -18.56 14.52
C GLY A 550 20.57 -18.25 14.38
N LEU A 551 20.08 -17.97 13.16
CA LEU A 551 18.65 -17.74 12.93
C LEU A 551 17.87 -19.05 13.08
N PRO A 552 16.61 -19.01 13.54
CA PRO A 552 15.77 -20.20 13.57
C PRO A 552 15.59 -20.75 12.15
N GLU A 553 16.27 -21.87 11.88
CA GLU A 553 16.07 -22.61 10.66
C GLU A 553 14.88 -23.54 10.84
N LEU A 554 13.79 -23.24 10.13
CA LEU A 554 12.67 -24.16 10.02
C LEU A 554 13.01 -25.17 8.93
N THR A 555 13.58 -26.29 9.35
CA THR A 555 13.73 -27.46 8.48
C THR A 555 12.45 -28.28 8.57
N GLY A 556 11.98 -28.75 7.42
CA GLY A 556 10.77 -29.53 7.32
C GLY A 556 11.06 -30.83 6.61
N ASN A 557 10.70 -31.94 7.24
CA ASN A 557 10.43 -33.20 6.53
C ASN A 557 8.99 -33.23 6.02
N ALA A 558 8.28 -32.10 6.12
CA ALA A 558 6.96 -31.92 5.55
C ALA A 558 7.08 -32.15 4.04
N THR A 559 6.71 -33.35 3.61
CA THR A 559 6.39 -33.58 2.22
C THR A 559 5.18 -32.70 1.92
N PRO A 560 5.20 -31.94 0.82
CA PRO A 560 4.03 -31.15 0.43
C PRO A 560 2.83 -32.08 0.19
N THR A 561 2.01 -32.36 1.21
CA THR A 561 0.81 -33.21 1.06
C THR A 561 -0.26 -32.52 0.24
N MET A 562 -0.21 -31.19 0.21
CA MET A 562 -0.91 -30.33 -0.75
C MET A 562 -0.63 -30.75 -2.21
N PHE A 563 0.49 -31.45 -2.46
CA PHE A 563 0.81 -32.12 -3.72
C PHE A 563 0.88 -33.66 -3.62
N GLU A 564 0.85 -34.30 -2.45
CA GLU A 564 0.76 -35.78 -2.30
C GLU A 564 -0.68 -36.31 -2.44
N GLU A 565 -1.70 -35.52 -2.08
CA GLU A 565 -3.08 -35.73 -2.57
C GLU A 565 -3.16 -35.56 -4.10
N MET A 566 -2.14 -34.96 -4.72
CA MET A 566 -2.00 -34.86 -6.18
C MET A 566 -0.98 -35.83 -6.80
N LYS A 567 -0.22 -36.62 -6.03
CA LYS A 567 0.87 -37.47 -6.55
C LYS A 567 1.03 -38.80 -5.81
N GLY A 568 0.24 -39.80 -6.20
CA GLY A 568 0.66 -41.19 -6.08
C GLY A 568 1.95 -41.43 -6.90
N LYS A 569 3.01 -41.87 -6.21
CA LYS A 569 4.37 -42.11 -6.74
C LYS A 569 4.40 -42.95 -8.02
N ALA A 570 5.24 -42.54 -8.97
CA ALA A 570 5.70 -43.37 -10.09
C ALA A 570 7.10 -42.96 -10.60
N PRO A 571 7.87 -43.94 -11.09
CA PRO A 571 9.29 -43.80 -11.46
C PRO A 571 9.49 -42.89 -12.68
N THR A 572 10.71 -42.38 -12.88
CA THR A 572 11.09 -41.48 -13.98
C THR A 572 11.23 -42.22 -15.30
N LEU A 573 10.47 -41.83 -16.33
CA LEU A 573 10.61 -42.27 -17.72
C LEU A 573 10.55 -41.02 -18.63
N LYS A 574 11.49 -40.83 -19.56
CA LYS A 574 11.55 -39.67 -20.47
C LYS A 574 10.46 -39.78 -21.57
N LEU A 575 9.97 -38.65 -22.10
CA LEU A 575 9.09 -38.64 -23.29
C LEU A 575 9.84 -39.25 -24.50
N PRO A 576 9.17 -40.02 -25.38
CA PRO A 576 9.77 -40.53 -26.61
C PRO A 576 10.27 -39.36 -27.47
N PRO A 577 11.53 -39.38 -27.96
CA PRO A 577 12.09 -38.32 -28.80
C PRO A 577 11.21 -37.97 -30.00
N GLU A 578 10.56 -38.97 -30.59
CA GLU A 578 9.72 -38.83 -31.78
C GLU A 578 8.51 -37.92 -31.52
N LEU A 579 7.96 -37.92 -30.29
CA LEU A 579 6.84 -37.06 -29.91
C LEU A 579 7.29 -35.61 -29.66
N VAL A 580 8.52 -35.42 -29.19
CA VAL A 580 9.09 -34.08 -28.95
C VAL A 580 9.40 -33.41 -30.28
N ASP A 581 9.97 -34.14 -31.23
CA ASP A 581 10.27 -33.64 -32.57
C ASP A 581 8.99 -33.26 -33.32
N LEU A 582 7.94 -34.09 -33.23
CA LEU A 582 6.64 -33.79 -33.86
C LEU A 582 5.99 -32.51 -33.30
N ILE A 583 6.10 -32.25 -31.99
CA ILE A 583 5.57 -31.03 -31.38
C ILE A 583 6.40 -29.81 -31.77
N ILE A 584 7.73 -29.95 -31.86
CA ILE A 584 8.63 -28.88 -32.30
C ILE A 584 8.32 -28.49 -33.75
N ASP A 585 8.19 -29.46 -34.64
CA ASP A 585 7.93 -29.23 -36.06
C ASP A 585 6.56 -28.58 -36.31
N GLN A 586 5.54 -28.99 -35.56
CA GLN A 586 4.16 -28.51 -35.77
C GLN A 586 3.83 -27.23 -34.99
N CYS A 587 4.57 -26.92 -33.92
CA CYS A 587 4.38 -25.72 -33.09
C CYS A 587 5.54 -24.73 -33.18
N TRP A 588 6.40 -24.83 -34.21
CA TRP A 588 7.64 -24.04 -34.38
C TRP A 588 7.46 -22.52 -34.18
N GLY A 589 6.29 -21.98 -34.53
CA GLY A 589 5.95 -20.56 -34.37
C GLY A 589 5.43 -20.13 -32.99
N ASP A 590 5.08 -21.07 -32.11
CA ASP A 590 4.53 -20.78 -30.77
C ASP A 590 5.57 -21.06 -29.68
N THR A 591 6.42 -20.06 -29.45
CA THR A 591 7.53 -20.12 -28.49
C THR A 591 7.08 -20.36 -27.05
N ASN A 592 5.84 -20.03 -26.69
CA ASN A 592 5.32 -20.27 -25.35
C ASN A 592 4.92 -21.74 -25.18
N THR A 593 4.27 -22.32 -26.19
CA THR A 593 3.95 -23.76 -26.22
C THR A 593 5.21 -24.61 -26.26
N LEU A 594 6.20 -24.24 -27.07
CA LEU A 594 7.49 -24.94 -27.12
C LEU A 594 8.27 -24.86 -25.79
N ARG A 595 8.20 -23.72 -25.08
CA ARG A 595 8.77 -23.60 -23.73
C ARG A 595 8.06 -24.48 -22.71
N ALA A 596 6.73 -24.54 -22.76
CA ALA A 596 5.94 -25.40 -21.86
C ALA A 596 6.22 -26.90 -22.11
N VAL A 597 6.35 -27.30 -23.38
CA VAL A 597 6.67 -28.67 -23.79
C VAL A 597 8.11 -29.04 -23.42
N SER A 598 9.07 -28.13 -23.58
CA SER A 598 10.46 -28.30 -23.12
C SER A 598 10.56 -28.49 -21.60
N LEU A 599 9.70 -27.79 -20.84
CA LEU A 599 9.62 -27.95 -19.39
C LEU A 599 9.00 -29.31 -19.01
N ALA A 600 7.99 -29.75 -19.76
CA ALA A 600 7.31 -31.03 -19.56
C ALA A 600 8.18 -32.25 -19.95
N SER A 601 8.99 -32.16 -21.01
CA SER A 601 9.91 -33.24 -21.43
C SER A 601 11.04 -33.49 -20.44
N LYS A 602 11.41 -32.45 -19.67
CA LYS A 602 12.40 -32.54 -18.59
C LYS A 602 11.87 -33.17 -17.29
N THR A 603 10.54 -33.33 -17.14
CA THR A 603 9.91 -33.68 -15.85
C THR A 603 8.87 -34.82 -15.92
N CYS A 604 8.98 -35.71 -16.91
CA CYS A 604 7.97 -36.75 -17.14
C CYS A 604 7.94 -37.82 -16.01
N MET A 605 6.86 -37.84 -15.22
CA MET A 605 6.61 -38.78 -14.11
C MET A 605 5.67 -39.92 -14.57
N ALA A 606 6.01 -41.20 -14.36
CA ALA A 606 5.32 -42.36 -14.96
C ALA A 606 3.89 -42.68 -14.46
N ARG A 607 3.20 -41.76 -13.76
CA ARG A 607 1.75 -41.88 -13.43
C ARG A 607 0.96 -40.59 -13.61
N ALA A 608 1.59 -39.52 -14.11
CA ALA A 608 0.85 -38.33 -14.47
C ALA A 608 -0.02 -38.65 -15.69
N ARG A 609 -1.34 -38.76 -15.49
CA ARG A 609 -2.31 -38.47 -16.55
C ARG A 609 -2.09 -37.01 -16.92
N LEU A 610 -1.20 -36.75 -17.87
CA LEU A 610 -0.81 -35.40 -18.26
C LEU A 610 -2.01 -34.73 -18.92
N ASN A 611 -2.70 -33.88 -18.15
CA ASN A 611 -3.75 -32.99 -18.60
C ASN A 611 -3.11 -31.87 -19.46
N LEU A 612 -2.51 -32.23 -20.58
CA LEU A 612 -1.98 -31.27 -21.52
C LEU A 612 -3.18 -30.56 -22.17
N PHE A 613 -3.16 -29.23 -22.12
CA PHE A 613 -4.13 -28.31 -22.70
C PHE A 613 -5.52 -28.30 -22.01
N HIS A 614 -5.83 -27.21 -21.30
CA HIS A 614 -7.17 -26.94 -20.73
C HIS A 614 -8.14 -26.43 -21.80
N THR A 615 -7.65 -25.50 -22.63
CA THR A 615 -8.34 -24.93 -23.79
C THR A 615 -7.49 -25.22 -25.02
N VAL A 616 -8.12 -25.72 -26.07
CA VAL A 616 -7.48 -25.91 -27.37
C VAL A 616 -8.29 -25.13 -28.40
N VAL A 617 -7.61 -24.26 -29.15
CA VAL A 617 -8.18 -23.56 -30.30
C VAL A 617 -7.41 -24.02 -31.53
N VAL A 618 -8.10 -24.63 -32.49
CA VAL A 618 -7.52 -25.05 -33.77
C VAL A 618 -8.01 -24.09 -34.84
N GLY A 619 -7.13 -23.25 -35.37
CA GLY A 619 -7.47 -22.28 -36.43
C GLY A 619 -6.41 -21.21 -36.67
N SER A 620 -6.60 -20.36 -37.68
CA SER A 620 -5.71 -19.23 -38.00
C SER A 620 -6.19 -17.94 -37.34
N ARG A 621 -5.31 -17.24 -36.60
CA ARG A 621 -5.59 -15.89 -36.07
C ARG A 621 -5.76 -14.81 -37.15
N LEU A 622 -5.37 -15.06 -38.40
CA LEU A 622 -5.14 -14.00 -39.37
C LEU A 622 -6.21 -13.84 -40.46
N THR A 623 -7.12 -14.79 -40.68
CA THR A 623 -8.31 -14.59 -41.56
C THR A 623 -9.22 -15.83 -41.50
N PRO A 624 -10.56 -15.71 -41.36
CA PRO A 624 -11.48 -16.85 -41.25
C PRO A 624 -11.62 -17.75 -42.50
N LYS A 625 -11.27 -17.25 -43.70
CA LYS A 625 -11.58 -17.91 -44.98
C LYS A 625 -10.41 -18.60 -45.70
N ASN A 626 -9.31 -18.90 -45.00
CA ASN A 626 -8.15 -19.51 -45.66
C ASN A 626 -8.24 -21.05 -45.64
N ASP A 627 -8.56 -21.63 -46.81
CA ASP A 627 -8.65 -23.06 -47.16
C ASP A 627 -7.39 -23.91 -46.92
N LYS A 628 -6.43 -23.47 -46.09
CA LYS A 628 -5.16 -24.19 -45.87
C LYS A 628 -5.06 -24.87 -44.51
N LEU A 629 -6.09 -24.78 -43.66
CA LEU A 629 -6.09 -25.34 -42.30
C LEU A 629 -6.52 -26.82 -42.24
N TYR A 630 -6.90 -27.45 -43.35
CA TYR A 630 -7.35 -28.86 -43.41
C TYR A 630 -6.37 -29.88 -42.85
N HIS A 631 -5.09 -29.56 -42.79
CA HIS A 631 -4.04 -30.47 -42.35
C HIS A 631 -3.84 -30.51 -40.83
N LEU A 632 -4.42 -29.56 -40.07
CA LEU A 632 -4.15 -29.44 -38.63
C LEU A 632 -5.02 -30.36 -37.76
N LEU A 633 -6.27 -30.66 -38.15
CA LEU A 633 -7.12 -31.58 -37.39
C LEU A 633 -6.60 -33.03 -37.45
N PRO A 634 -6.20 -33.56 -38.63
CA PRO A 634 -5.53 -34.86 -38.72
C PRO A 634 -4.20 -34.87 -37.95
N ALA A 635 -3.42 -33.80 -37.99
CA ALA A 635 -2.19 -33.68 -37.20
C ALA A 635 -2.46 -33.70 -35.68
N PHE A 636 -3.46 -32.95 -35.20
CA PHE A 636 -3.90 -32.99 -33.80
C PHE A 636 -4.46 -34.37 -33.41
N SER A 637 -5.20 -35.02 -34.30
CA SER A 637 -5.68 -36.39 -34.12
C SER A 637 -4.51 -37.39 -34.06
N ASN A 638 -3.45 -37.18 -34.85
CA ASN A 638 -2.25 -38.02 -34.83
C ASN A 638 -1.45 -37.82 -33.54
N ILE A 639 -1.36 -36.58 -33.02
CA ILE A 639 -0.80 -36.30 -31.69
C ILE A 639 -1.60 -37.07 -30.63
N LEU A 640 -2.94 -37.02 -30.69
CA LEU A 640 -3.83 -37.75 -29.79
C LEU A 640 -3.69 -39.29 -29.89
N LEU A 641 -3.57 -39.83 -31.10
CA LEU A 641 -3.44 -41.27 -31.36
C LEU A 641 -2.05 -41.82 -31.00
N HIS A 642 -0.98 -41.06 -31.24
CA HIS A 642 0.41 -41.48 -30.96
C HIS A 642 0.84 -41.23 -29.51
N ALA A 643 0.12 -40.39 -28.76
CA ALA A 643 0.36 -40.19 -27.34
C ALA A 643 0.14 -41.47 -26.50
N GLY A 644 -0.55 -42.48 -27.08
CA GLY A 644 -0.78 -43.79 -26.48
C GLY A 644 -1.66 -43.73 -25.23
N PRO A 645 -2.03 -44.90 -24.64
CA PRO A 645 -2.91 -44.95 -23.46
C PRO A 645 -2.32 -44.26 -22.20
N SER A 646 -1.04 -43.91 -22.25
CA SER A 646 -0.28 -43.31 -21.15
C SER A 646 -0.51 -41.79 -20.99
N ILE A 647 -1.03 -41.10 -22.02
CA ILE A 647 -1.31 -39.66 -21.99
C ILE A 647 -2.80 -39.44 -22.24
N ARG A 648 -3.54 -38.95 -21.23
CA ARG A 648 -4.95 -38.54 -21.37
C ARG A 648 -5.03 -37.01 -21.40
N LEU A 649 -5.41 -36.41 -22.53
CA LEU A 649 -5.67 -34.97 -22.59
C LEU A 649 -6.93 -34.60 -21.77
N SER A 650 -6.89 -33.47 -21.05
CA SER A 650 -7.99 -32.98 -20.19
C SER A 650 -8.55 -31.69 -20.73
N VAL A 651 -8.83 -31.68 -22.03
CA VAL A 651 -9.40 -30.51 -22.69
C VAL A 651 -10.80 -30.28 -22.13
N ARG A 652 -11.00 -29.10 -21.53
CA ARG A 652 -12.30 -28.63 -21.02
C ARG A 652 -12.99 -27.75 -22.07
N ILE A 653 -12.23 -27.02 -22.86
CA ILE A 653 -12.75 -26.13 -23.90
C ILE A 653 -12.05 -26.48 -25.22
N PHE A 654 -12.82 -26.83 -26.24
CA PHE A 654 -12.32 -27.08 -27.58
C PHE A 654 -12.99 -26.12 -28.55
N GLU A 655 -12.20 -25.34 -29.28
CA GLU A 655 -12.68 -24.43 -30.30
C GLU A 655 -12.03 -24.74 -31.65
N LEU A 656 -12.85 -24.86 -32.69
CA LEU A 656 -12.43 -25.00 -34.07
C LEU A 656 -12.80 -23.72 -34.83
N GLN A 657 -11.81 -23.00 -35.33
CA GLN A 657 -11.98 -21.77 -36.11
C GLN A 657 -11.55 -22.01 -37.56
N GLY A 658 -12.51 -22.07 -38.47
CA GLY A 658 -12.27 -22.38 -39.87
C GLY A 658 -11.94 -23.86 -40.13
N GLY A 659 -12.06 -24.30 -41.38
CA GLY A 659 -11.71 -25.66 -41.82
C GLY A 659 -12.90 -26.59 -42.05
N PHE A 660 -12.63 -27.78 -42.61
CA PHE A 660 -13.61 -28.76 -43.10
C PHE A 660 -13.46 -30.05 -42.28
N PRO A 661 -13.99 -30.12 -41.04
CA PRO A 661 -13.98 -31.36 -40.28
C PRO A 661 -14.94 -32.38 -40.90
N THR A 662 -14.46 -33.59 -41.19
CA THR A 662 -15.37 -34.74 -41.40
C THR A 662 -15.95 -35.18 -40.04
N PHE A 663 -17.15 -35.77 -40.02
CA PHE A 663 -17.74 -36.32 -38.78
C PHE A 663 -16.77 -37.24 -38.08
N SER A 664 -16.16 -38.15 -38.84
CA SER A 664 -15.25 -39.17 -38.31
C SER A 664 -14.03 -38.53 -37.65
N SER A 665 -13.47 -37.48 -38.24
CA SER A 665 -12.34 -36.75 -37.63
C SER A 665 -12.75 -36.00 -36.36
N LEU A 666 -13.89 -35.30 -36.38
CA LEU A 666 -14.38 -34.58 -35.21
C LEU A 666 -14.77 -35.54 -34.09
N TYR A 667 -15.47 -36.63 -34.43
CA TYR A 667 -15.85 -37.70 -33.52
C TYR A 667 -14.64 -38.36 -32.89
N ILE A 668 -13.61 -38.72 -33.66
CA ILE A 668 -12.38 -39.29 -33.11
C ILE A 668 -11.79 -38.33 -32.08
N VAL A 669 -11.66 -37.05 -32.41
CA VAL A 669 -11.13 -36.04 -31.47
C VAL A 669 -12.01 -35.97 -30.22
N LEU A 670 -13.32 -35.78 -30.35
CA LEU A 670 -14.24 -35.63 -29.22
C LEU A 670 -14.32 -36.90 -28.35
N SER A 671 -14.23 -38.10 -28.95
CA SER A 671 -14.21 -39.38 -28.24
C SER A 671 -12.99 -39.54 -27.33
N GLN A 672 -11.89 -38.87 -27.67
CA GLN A 672 -10.68 -38.81 -26.85
C GLN A 672 -10.72 -37.70 -25.78
N LEU A 673 -11.80 -36.89 -25.73
CA LEU A 673 -11.97 -35.78 -24.79
C LEU A 673 -13.14 -36.02 -23.81
N PRO A 674 -13.06 -37.04 -22.91
CA PRO A 674 -14.17 -37.43 -22.04
C PRO A 674 -14.55 -36.42 -20.95
N ARG A 675 -13.85 -35.27 -20.86
CA ARG A 675 -14.08 -34.19 -19.89
C ARG A 675 -14.48 -32.87 -20.53
N LEU A 676 -14.73 -32.87 -21.83
CA LEU A 676 -15.10 -31.67 -22.57
C LEU A 676 -16.32 -31.02 -21.93
N HIS A 677 -16.19 -29.73 -21.65
CA HIS A 677 -17.22 -28.92 -21.02
C HIS A 677 -17.86 -27.96 -22.03
N GLN A 678 -17.04 -27.42 -22.93
CA GLN A 678 -17.45 -26.50 -23.98
C GLN A 678 -16.86 -26.90 -25.34
N LEU A 679 -17.71 -26.94 -26.36
CA LEU A 679 -17.34 -27.08 -27.76
C LEU A 679 -17.78 -25.83 -28.53
N THR A 680 -16.86 -25.23 -29.27
CA THR A 680 -17.13 -24.08 -30.15
C THR A 680 -16.71 -24.40 -31.58
N LEU A 681 -17.63 -24.31 -32.53
CA LEU A 681 -17.37 -24.37 -33.95
C LEU A 681 -17.62 -22.97 -34.52
N ARG A 682 -16.59 -22.36 -35.11
CA ARG A 682 -16.64 -20.97 -35.58
C ARG A 682 -16.14 -20.89 -37.02
N HIS A 683 -16.93 -20.32 -37.93
CA HIS A 683 -16.61 -20.23 -39.36
C HIS A 683 -16.19 -21.57 -40.00
N ALA A 684 -16.61 -22.70 -39.42
CA ALA A 684 -16.22 -24.03 -39.88
C ALA A 684 -17.20 -24.54 -40.94
N PHE A 685 -16.70 -25.19 -41.98
CA PHE A 685 -17.52 -25.87 -42.98
C PHE A 685 -17.71 -27.34 -42.59
N ILE A 686 -18.91 -27.74 -42.20
CA ILE A 686 -19.22 -29.11 -41.79
C ILE A 686 -19.61 -29.88 -43.05
N GLY A 687 -18.70 -30.70 -43.58
CA GLY A 687 -18.87 -31.39 -44.87
C GLY A 687 -18.95 -32.91 -44.77
N HIS A 688 -19.59 -33.52 -45.78
CA HIS A 688 -19.90 -34.94 -45.98
C HIS A 688 -19.38 -35.86 -44.86
N LEU A 689 -20.25 -36.07 -43.89
CA LEU A 689 -20.08 -37.06 -42.82
C LEU A 689 -20.08 -38.47 -43.44
N GLY A 690 -18.94 -38.91 -43.97
CA GLY A 690 -18.81 -40.26 -44.53
C GLY A 690 -19.24 -41.33 -43.53
N ASP A 691 -19.80 -42.44 -44.03
CA ASP A 691 -20.34 -43.54 -43.23
C ASP A 691 -19.43 -43.87 -42.02
N PRO A 692 -20.00 -44.10 -40.82
CA PRO A 692 -19.21 -44.45 -39.64
C PRO A 692 -18.36 -45.70 -39.95
N PRO A 693 -17.19 -45.87 -39.30
CA PRO A 693 -16.36 -47.06 -39.46
C PRO A 693 -17.21 -48.33 -39.35
N ALA A 694 -16.93 -49.35 -40.17
CA ALA A 694 -17.78 -50.53 -40.37
C ALA A 694 -18.23 -51.28 -39.09
N THR A 695 -17.65 -50.96 -37.93
CA THR A 695 -17.99 -51.46 -36.59
C THR A 695 -19.12 -50.72 -35.88
N GLN A 696 -19.66 -49.61 -36.41
CA GLN A 696 -20.68 -48.80 -35.73
C GLN A 696 -21.87 -48.38 -36.62
N ARG A 697 -22.23 -49.18 -37.62
CA ARG A 697 -23.44 -48.98 -38.45
C ARG A 697 -24.78 -49.23 -37.72
N SER A 698 -24.82 -49.39 -36.40
CA SER A 698 -26.02 -49.91 -35.69
C SER A 698 -26.47 -49.19 -34.41
N SER A 699 -26.03 -47.97 -34.09
CA SER A 699 -26.58 -47.25 -32.93
C SER A 699 -27.18 -45.90 -33.30
N PRO A 700 -28.52 -45.74 -33.26
CA PRO A 700 -29.17 -44.44 -33.42
C PRO A 700 -29.15 -43.62 -32.11
N ASN A 701 -28.33 -43.93 -31.10
CA ASN A 701 -28.34 -43.26 -29.80
C ASN A 701 -27.28 -42.16 -29.67
N PRO A 702 -27.55 -41.08 -28.91
CA PRO A 702 -26.53 -40.09 -28.54
C PRO A 702 -25.33 -40.77 -27.89
N ILE A 703 -24.13 -40.38 -28.31
CA ILE A 703 -22.89 -41.11 -28.00
C ILE A 703 -22.26 -40.61 -26.69
N PHE A 704 -22.46 -39.34 -26.33
CA PHE A 704 -21.98 -38.72 -25.11
C PHE A 704 -23.15 -38.25 -24.22
N ASP A 705 -22.97 -38.27 -22.90
CA ASP A 705 -24.08 -38.04 -21.97
C ASP A 705 -24.45 -36.56 -21.80
N TYR A 706 -23.47 -35.66 -21.62
CA TYR A 706 -23.72 -34.26 -21.31
C TYR A 706 -22.60 -33.33 -21.81
N LEU A 707 -22.98 -32.17 -22.35
CA LEU A 707 -22.09 -31.05 -22.63
C LEU A 707 -22.66 -29.78 -21.98
N HIS A 708 -21.82 -28.95 -21.36
CA HIS A 708 -22.32 -27.75 -20.70
C HIS A 708 -22.61 -26.62 -21.68
N SER A 709 -21.75 -26.42 -22.69
CA SER A 709 -21.96 -25.39 -23.72
C SER A 709 -21.57 -25.92 -25.11
N LEU A 710 -22.47 -25.77 -26.08
CA LEU A 710 -22.19 -25.96 -27.50
C LEU A 710 -22.46 -24.65 -28.25
N GLU A 711 -21.46 -24.18 -28.97
CA GLU A 711 -21.55 -22.96 -29.78
C GLU A 711 -21.26 -23.30 -31.25
N ILE A 712 -22.21 -23.00 -32.14
CA ILE A 712 -22.09 -23.12 -33.60
C ILE A 712 -22.27 -21.72 -34.17
N LEU A 713 -21.18 -21.12 -34.64
CA LEU A 713 -21.08 -19.70 -34.94
C LEU A 713 -20.58 -19.52 -36.38
N GLU A 714 -21.43 -18.99 -37.25
CA GLU A 714 -21.09 -18.69 -38.65
C GLU A 714 -20.57 -19.90 -39.44
N CYS A 715 -21.03 -21.10 -39.09
CA CYS A 715 -20.63 -22.34 -39.75
C CYS A 715 -21.40 -22.56 -41.06
N GLU A 716 -20.75 -23.17 -42.03
CA GLU A 716 -21.34 -23.55 -43.33
C GLU A 716 -21.53 -25.08 -43.40
N SER A 717 -22.52 -25.62 -44.12
CA SER A 717 -22.77 -27.06 -44.26
C SER A 717 -23.37 -27.39 -45.63
N ASN A 718 -23.24 -28.63 -46.13
CA ASN A 718 -23.90 -29.02 -47.40
C ASN A 718 -25.33 -29.53 -47.19
N GLU A 719 -25.58 -30.24 -46.09
CA GLU A 719 -26.91 -30.75 -45.72
C GLU A 719 -27.31 -30.31 -44.30
N LEU A 720 -28.61 -30.13 -44.05
CA LEU A 720 -29.15 -29.79 -42.72
C LEU A 720 -28.83 -30.88 -41.68
N LYS A 721 -28.82 -32.15 -42.12
CA LYS A 721 -28.57 -33.30 -41.27
C LYS A 721 -27.22 -33.21 -40.55
N GLU A 722 -26.20 -32.64 -41.18
CA GLU A 722 -24.83 -32.62 -40.67
C GLU A 722 -24.68 -31.73 -39.43
N LEU A 723 -25.39 -30.60 -39.40
CA LEU A 723 -25.47 -29.72 -38.23
C LEU A 723 -26.18 -30.40 -37.05
N PHE A 724 -27.27 -31.13 -37.33
CA PHE A 724 -28.01 -31.86 -36.30
C PHE A 724 -27.25 -33.08 -35.78
N ASP A 725 -26.43 -33.74 -36.59
CA ASP A 725 -25.61 -34.87 -36.16
C ASP A 725 -24.56 -34.45 -35.13
N VAL A 726 -23.97 -33.25 -35.24
CA VAL A 726 -23.06 -32.69 -34.23
C VAL A 726 -23.77 -32.44 -32.90
N ILE A 727 -24.99 -31.90 -32.93
CA ILE A 727 -25.81 -31.66 -31.74
C ILE A 727 -26.19 -33.01 -31.09
N ARG A 728 -26.58 -34.00 -31.90
CA ARG A 728 -26.97 -35.36 -31.49
C ARG A 728 -25.83 -36.21 -30.95
N LEU A 729 -24.58 -35.76 -31.05
CA LEU A 729 -23.47 -36.41 -30.35
C LEU A 729 -23.72 -36.46 -28.83
N TYR A 730 -24.48 -35.51 -28.28
CA TYR A 730 -24.76 -35.41 -26.84
C TYR A 730 -26.24 -35.66 -26.53
N ARG A 731 -26.52 -36.35 -25.41
CA ARG A 731 -27.89 -36.60 -24.92
C ARG A 731 -28.52 -35.35 -24.30
N SER A 732 -27.71 -34.51 -23.65
CA SER A 732 -28.16 -33.27 -22.99
C SER A 732 -27.12 -32.17 -23.15
N ILE A 733 -27.57 -30.95 -23.42
CA ILE A 733 -26.73 -29.77 -23.57
C ILE A 733 -27.24 -28.68 -22.61
N GLY A 734 -26.38 -28.19 -21.73
CA GLY A 734 -26.74 -27.11 -20.80
C GLY A 734 -27.15 -25.83 -21.55
N LYS A 735 -26.25 -25.34 -22.42
CA LYS A 735 -26.44 -24.16 -23.25
C LYS A 735 -26.11 -24.46 -24.71
N LEU A 736 -27.06 -24.23 -25.61
CA LEU A 736 -26.88 -24.35 -27.05
C LEU A 736 -26.97 -22.97 -27.70
N THR A 737 -25.90 -22.54 -28.39
CA THR A 737 -25.86 -21.28 -29.12
C THR A 737 -25.64 -21.56 -30.60
N ILE A 738 -26.56 -21.10 -31.45
CA ILE A 738 -26.48 -21.21 -32.90
C ILE A 738 -26.66 -19.81 -33.49
N PHE A 739 -25.62 -19.31 -34.14
CA PHE A 739 -25.60 -17.96 -34.71
C PHE A 739 -25.05 -18.02 -36.14
N GLY A 740 -25.80 -17.51 -37.12
CA GLY A 740 -25.31 -17.35 -38.50
C GLY A 740 -24.91 -18.65 -39.21
N ALA A 741 -25.44 -19.81 -38.81
CA ALA A 741 -25.15 -21.07 -39.49
C ALA A 741 -25.86 -21.13 -40.85
N GLU A 742 -25.11 -21.38 -41.93
CA GLU A 742 -25.58 -21.42 -43.31
C GLU A 742 -25.51 -22.85 -43.88
N VAL A 743 -26.50 -23.25 -44.69
CA VAL A 743 -26.39 -24.46 -45.51
C VAL A 743 -26.19 -24.02 -46.95
N LEU A 744 -25.00 -24.29 -47.49
CA LEU A 744 -24.62 -23.99 -48.86
C LEU A 744 -25.30 -24.99 -49.80
N MET A 745 -26.47 -24.63 -50.32
CA MET A 745 -27.23 -25.50 -51.23
C MET A 745 -26.49 -25.73 -52.56
N ALA A 746 -26.05 -26.96 -52.82
CA ALA A 746 -25.97 -27.50 -54.19
C ALA A 746 -27.41 -27.82 -54.67
N PRO A 747 -27.74 -27.74 -55.99
CA PRO A 747 -29.10 -27.50 -56.45
C PRO A 747 -30.10 -28.56 -55.96
N PHE A 748 -31.10 -28.11 -55.18
CA PHE A 748 -32.31 -28.79 -54.72
C PHE A 748 -32.36 -30.32 -54.90
N SER A 749 -31.68 -31.06 -54.02
CA SER A 749 -31.96 -32.48 -53.80
C SER A 749 -33.02 -32.61 -52.69
N PRO A 750 -34.19 -33.23 -52.91
CA PRO A 750 -35.19 -33.49 -51.87
C PRO A 750 -34.66 -34.32 -50.68
N VAL A 751 -33.53 -35.02 -50.87
CA VAL A 751 -32.86 -35.80 -49.82
C VAL A 751 -32.20 -34.90 -48.77
N ALA A 752 -31.68 -33.72 -49.17
CA ALA A 752 -31.00 -32.77 -48.28
C ALA A 752 -31.93 -32.06 -47.27
N LEU A 753 -33.25 -32.19 -47.47
CA LEU A 753 -34.31 -31.60 -46.64
C LEU A 753 -35.08 -32.66 -45.83
N GLN A 754 -34.66 -33.94 -45.81
CA GLN A 754 -35.36 -34.93 -45.01
C GLN A 754 -35.23 -34.66 -43.51
N PRO A 755 -36.34 -34.74 -42.74
CA PRO A 755 -36.29 -34.57 -41.29
C PRO A 755 -35.36 -35.63 -40.68
N PRO A 756 -34.48 -35.24 -39.74
CA PRO A 756 -33.68 -36.23 -39.05
C PRO A 756 -34.62 -37.10 -38.19
N ASP A 757 -34.43 -38.43 -38.21
CA ASP A 757 -35.32 -39.44 -37.59
C ASP A 757 -35.87 -38.94 -36.23
N ALA A 758 -37.18 -38.68 -36.13
CA ALA A 758 -37.82 -37.92 -35.05
C ALA A 758 -37.89 -38.64 -33.70
N ARG A 759 -37.16 -39.75 -33.54
CA ARG A 759 -37.28 -40.64 -32.38
C ARG A 759 -36.44 -40.24 -31.17
N ASN A 760 -35.55 -39.25 -31.31
CA ASN A 760 -34.63 -38.83 -30.25
C ASN A 760 -34.73 -37.34 -29.97
N ILE A 761 -35.61 -37.00 -29.03
CA ILE A 761 -35.70 -35.68 -28.43
C ILE A 761 -34.48 -35.49 -27.50
N PHE A 762 -33.80 -34.35 -27.55
CA PHE A 762 -32.66 -34.03 -26.69
C PHE A 762 -32.96 -32.89 -25.73
N ASN A 763 -32.30 -32.89 -24.57
CA ASN A 763 -32.55 -31.93 -23.51
C ASN A 763 -31.65 -30.69 -23.68
N VAL A 764 -32.26 -29.50 -23.65
CA VAL A 764 -31.57 -28.20 -23.63
C VAL A 764 -32.16 -27.31 -22.56
N ASN A 765 -31.33 -26.73 -21.69
CA ASN A 765 -31.80 -25.81 -20.65
C ASN A 765 -31.84 -24.35 -21.15
N GLU A 766 -30.81 -23.92 -21.90
CA GLU A 766 -30.73 -22.59 -22.52
C GLU A 766 -30.47 -22.70 -24.03
N LEU A 767 -31.37 -22.14 -24.84
CA LEU A 767 -31.20 -22.05 -26.29
C LEU A 767 -31.03 -20.59 -26.72
N SER A 768 -29.98 -20.32 -27.47
CA SER A 768 -29.76 -19.04 -28.16
C SER A 768 -29.69 -19.30 -29.67
N TRP A 769 -30.64 -18.76 -30.43
CA TRP A 769 -30.72 -18.96 -31.88
C TRP A 769 -30.90 -17.65 -32.63
N SER A 770 -30.08 -17.43 -33.67
CA SER A 770 -30.19 -16.31 -34.59
C SER A 770 -30.11 -16.80 -36.05
N PRO A 771 -31.13 -16.54 -36.89
CA PRO A 771 -31.12 -16.89 -38.30
C PRO A 771 -30.35 -15.89 -39.19
N ASP A 772 -29.55 -14.99 -38.61
CA ASP A 772 -28.86 -13.89 -39.32
C ASP A 772 -28.08 -14.39 -40.53
N SER A 773 -28.66 -14.22 -41.72
CA SER A 773 -28.01 -14.45 -43.01
C SER A 773 -28.40 -13.32 -43.95
N HIS A 774 -27.40 -12.72 -44.60
CA HIS A 774 -27.58 -11.56 -45.49
C HIS A 774 -28.13 -11.95 -46.88
N VAL A 775 -28.56 -13.20 -47.09
CA VAL A 775 -28.91 -13.78 -48.40
C VAL A 775 -30.30 -14.44 -48.35
N THR A 776 -31.18 -14.09 -49.30
CA THR A 776 -32.61 -14.48 -49.32
C THR A 776 -32.84 -16.00 -49.39
N LEU A 777 -31.93 -16.77 -50.01
CA LEU A 777 -32.01 -18.24 -50.11
C LEU A 777 -31.68 -18.96 -48.78
N ALA A 778 -30.86 -18.35 -47.92
CA ALA A 778 -30.48 -18.90 -46.61
C ALA A 778 -31.63 -18.82 -45.58
N GLN A 779 -32.65 -17.99 -45.84
CA GLN A 779 -33.77 -17.76 -44.94
C GLN A 779 -34.82 -18.89 -44.97
N GLU A 780 -35.06 -19.53 -46.12
CA GLU A 780 -35.91 -20.73 -46.23
C GLU A 780 -35.27 -21.92 -45.51
N VAL A 781 -33.95 -22.09 -45.67
CA VAL A 781 -33.15 -23.09 -44.95
C VAL A 781 -33.18 -22.84 -43.44
N ALA A 782 -33.00 -21.60 -42.99
CA ALA A 782 -33.09 -21.23 -41.57
C ALA A 782 -34.48 -21.50 -40.98
N THR A 783 -35.54 -21.32 -41.77
CA THR A 783 -36.92 -21.66 -41.41
C THR A 783 -37.09 -23.18 -41.21
N ILE A 784 -36.62 -23.99 -42.16
CA ILE A 784 -36.69 -25.45 -42.09
C ILE A 784 -35.84 -25.99 -40.92
N PHE A 785 -34.63 -25.44 -40.73
CA PHE A 785 -33.77 -25.74 -39.59
C PHE A 785 -34.46 -25.40 -38.26
N GLY A 786 -35.09 -24.23 -38.15
CA GLY A 786 -35.85 -23.83 -36.96
C GLY A 786 -37.06 -24.73 -36.68
N PHE A 787 -37.80 -25.16 -37.71
CA PHE A 787 -38.90 -26.11 -37.54
C PHE A 787 -38.43 -27.47 -37.00
N HIS A 788 -37.35 -28.02 -37.55
CA HIS A 788 -36.81 -29.29 -37.06
C HIS A 788 -36.14 -29.17 -35.70
N LEU A 789 -35.45 -28.05 -35.42
CA LEU A 789 -34.89 -27.80 -34.09
C LEU A 789 -35.99 -27.80 -33.01
N ALA A 790 -37.17 -27.24 -33.31
CA ALA A 790 -38.33 -27.27 -32.42
C ALA A 790 -38.93 -28.67 -32.23
N GLU A 791 -38.84 -29.56 -33.24
CA GLU A 791 -39.28 -30.95 -33.11
C GLU A 791 -38.28 -31.82 -32.32
N LEU A 792 -37.00 -31.41 -32.26
CA LEU A 792 -35.93 -32.18 -31.65
C LEU A 792 -35.65 -31.83 -30.18
N ILE A 793 -36.07 -30.66 -29.71
CA ILE A 793 -35.82 -30.22 -28.33
C ILE A 793 -36.99 -30.60 -27.43
N ASP A 794 -36.69 -31.09 -26.22
CA ASP A 794 -37.69 -31.25 -25.17
C ASP A 794 -38.08 -29.87 -24.61
N GLY A 795 -39.17 -29.30 -25.13
CA GLY A 795 -39.69 -27.99 -24.69
C GLY A 795 -40.03 -27.92 -23.19
N SER A 796 -40.22 -29.04 -22.50
CA SER A 796 -40.47 -29.08 -21.05
C SER A 796 -39.23 -28.80 -20.19
N LYS A 797 -38.03 -28.84 -20.81
CA LYS A 797 -36.73 -28.61 -20.15
C LYS A 797 -36.10 -27.27 -20.51
N LEU A 798 -36.70 -26.53 -21.43
CA LEU A 798 -36.17 -25.25 -21.91
C LEU A 798 -36.59 -24.10 -20.98
N GLU A 799 -35.68 -23.68 -20.09
CA GLU A 799 -35.93 -22.61 -19.12
C GLU A 799 -35.61 -21.20 -19.67
N VAL A 800 -34.65 -21.12 -20.61
CA VAL A 800 -34.19 -19.86 -21.21
C VAL A 800 -34.17 -19.96 -22.73
N LEU A 801 -34.86 -19.04 -23.39
CA LEU A 801 -34.93 -18.96 -24.85
C LEU A 801 -34.49 -17.55 -25.28
N ARG A 802 -33.41 -17.48 -26.05
CA ARG A 802 -32.91 -16.25 -26.67
C ARG A 802 -33.05 -16.39 -28.17
N MET A 803 -33.82 -15.50 -28.78
CA MET A 803 -34.12 -15.56 -30.19
C MET A 803 -33.83 -14.22 -30.84
N SER A 804 -33.08 -14.25 -31.93
CA SER A 804 -33.03 -13.12 -32.84
C SER A 804 -34.22 -13.21 -33.77
N ALA A 805 -35.15 -12.28 -33.66
CA ALA A 805 -36.37 -12.27 -34.46
C ALA A 805 -36.28 -11.10 -35.45
N THR A 806 -36.05 -11.40 -36.73
CA THR A 806 -36.31 -10.46 -37.81
C THR A 806 -37.83 -10.35 -37.95
N LEU A 807 -38.47 -9.54 -37.11
CA LEU A 807 -39.93 -9.34 -37.10
C LEU A 807 -40.35 -8.48 -38.29
N THR A 808 -40.38 -9.11 -39.45
CA THR A 808 -40.73 -8.45 -40.71
C THR A 808 -42.02 -9.06 -41.25
N PRO A 809 -42.95 -8.25 -41.80
CA PRO A 809 -44.11 -8.76 -42.54
C PRO A 809 -43.70 -9.59 -43.77
N SER A 810 -42.46 -9.42 -44.25
CA SER A 810 -41.92 -10.00 -45.47
C SER A 810 -41.62 -11.51 -45.37
N TYR A 811 -41.51 -12.08 -44.15
CA TYR A 811 -41.10 -13.47 -43.94
C TYR A 811 -41.95 -14.20 -42.89
N PRO A 812 -43.22 -14.53 -43.19
CA PRO A 812 -44.17 -15.11 -42.22
C PRO A 812 -43.77 -16.51 -41.70
N ASN A 813 -42.93 -17.26 -42.42
CA ASN A 813 -42.59 -18.64 -42.07
C ASN A 813 -41.55 -18.75 -40.94
N VAL A 814 -40.55 -17.85 -40.88
CA VAL A 814 -39.58 -17.79 -39.75
C VAL A 814 -40.33 -17.47 -38.45
N ASN A 815 -41.26 -16.52 -38.50
CA ASN A 815 -42.10 -16.15 -37.37
C ASN A 815 -42.99 -17.33 -36.90
N ALA A 816 -43.41 -18.21 -37.81
CA ALA A 816 -44.17 -19.42 -37.47
C ALA A 816 -43.30 -20.47 -36.75
N SER A 817 -42.05 -20.69 -37.16
CA SER A 817 -41.10 -21.58 -36.45
C SER A 817 -40.78 -21.04 -35.07
N CYS A 818 -40.49 -19.74 -34.96
CA CYS A 818 -40.28 -19.04 -33.71
C CYS A 818 -41.47 -19.17 -32.76
N SER A 819 -42.68 -18.92 -33.27
CA SER A 819 -43.91 -19.03 -32.51
C SER A 819 -44.21 -20.47 -32.09
N ARG A 820 -43.84 -21.48 -32.88
CA ARG A 820 -44.03 -22.89 -32.53
C ARG A 820 -43.12 -23.31 -31.37
N LEU A 821 -41.83 -23.00 -31.46
CA LEU A 821 -40.85 -23.25 -30.39
C LEU A 821 -41.25 -22.52 -29.11
N LEU A 822 -41.65 -21.25 -29.25
CA LEU A 822 -42.13 -20.44 -28.13
C LEU A 822 -43.39 -21.04 -27.50
N ASN A 823 -44.38 -21.47 -28.28
CA ASN A 823 -45.60 -22.09 -27.75
C ASN A 823 -45.33 -23.43 -27.05
N GLN A 824 -44.39 -24.23 -27.55
CA GLN A 824 -43.98 -25.49 -26.91
C GLN A 824 -43.27 -25.25 -25.58
N ALA A 825 -42.42 -24.22 -25.50
CA ALA A 825 -41.66 -23.88 -24.31
C ALA A 825 -42.41 -22.95 -23.34
N ALA A 826 -43.44 -22.23 -23.80
CA ALA A 826 -44.11 -21.15 -23.06
C ALA A 826 -44.56 -21.53 -21.64
N PRO A 827 -45.10 -22.74 -21.36
CA PRO A 827 -45.45 -23.13 -20.00
C PRO A 827 -44.26 -23.31 -19.06
N TYR A 828 -43.05 -23.48 -19.58
CA TYR A 828 -41.83 -23.81 -18.81
C TYR A 828 -40.79 -22.69 -18.85
N LEU A 829 -40.97 -21.75 -19.77
CA LEU A 829 -40.02 -20.68 -20.04
C LEU A 829 -40.03 -19.65 -18.90
N ARG A 830 -38.87 -19.44 -18.27
CA ARG A 830 -38.71 -18.44 -17.21
C ARG A 830 -38.14 -17.13 -17.74
N ARG A 831 -37.34 -17.19 -18.80
CA ARG A 831 -36.71 -16.03 -19.43
C ARG A 831 -36.77 -16.10 -20.94
N LEU A 832 -37.25 -15.02 -21.56
CA LEU A 832 -37.30 -14.85 -23.01
C LEU A 832 -36.44 -13.65 -23.40
N ALA A 833 -35.41 -13.84 -24.21
CA ALA A 833 -34.66 -12.72 -24.79
C ALA A 833 -35.01 -12.58 -26.27
N ILE A 834 -35.40 -11.37 -26.70
CA ILE A 834 -35.73 -11.06 -28.09
C ILE A 834 -34.71 -10.04 -28.59
N CYS A 835 -33.92 -10.43 -29.58
CA CYS A 835 -33.01 -9.53 -30.27
C CYS A 835 -33.65 -9.10 -31.60
N PRO A 836 -34.15 -7.87 -31.74
CA PRO A 836 -34.58 -7.36 -33.05
C PRO A 836 -33.35 -7.10 -33.93
N THR A 837 -33.21 -7.82 -35.04
CA THR A 837 -32.19 -7.55 -36.07
C THR A 837 -32.65 -6.47 -37.04
N GLU A 838 -31.78 -5.52 -37.39
CA GLU A 838 -32.07 -4.45 -38.35
C GLU A 838 -32.10 -4.95 -39.81
N PHE A 839 -32.96 -4.31 -40.62
CA PHE A 839 -32.76 -4.15 -42.06
C PHE A 839 -31.82 -2.96 -42.31
N PRO A 840 -30.97 -2.99 -43.36
CA PRO A 840 -30.30 -1.79 -43.83
C PRO A 840 -31.33 -0.79 -44.35
N ILE A 841 -31.30 0.44 -43.81
CA ILE A 841 -31.99 1.60 -44.38
C ILE A 841 -31.40 1.83 -45.78
N ILE A 842 -32.14 1.44 -46.83
CA ILE A 842 -31.84 1.91 -48.18
C ILE A 842 -32.24 3.39 -48.21
N ALA A 843 -31.31 4.25 -48.61
CA ALA A 843 -31.31 5.72 -48.52
C ALA A 843 -32.47 6.49 -49.21
N ASN A 844 -33.60 5.87 -49.51
CA ASN A 844 -34.68 6.44 -50.34
C ASN A 844 -36.04 6.56 -49.62
N GLY A 845 -36.05 6.99 -48.35
CA GLY A 845 -37.26 7.57 -47.72
C GLY A 845 -38.46 6.64 -47.52
N TRP A 846 -38.27 5.32 -47.47
CA TRP A 846 -39.34 4.38 -47.13
C TRP A 846 -39.64 4.42 -45.63
N ARG A 847 -40.87 4.76 -45.24
CA ARG A 847 -41.38 4.46 -43.89
C ARG A 847 -41.65 2.96 -43.81
N ALA A 848 -41.02 2.27 -42.86
CA ALA A 848 -41.40 0.89 -42.54
C ALA A 848 -42.91 0.85 -42.22
N PRO A 849 -43.70 -0.07 -42.79
CA PRO A 849 -45.09 -0.22 -42.39
C PRO A 849 -45.15 -0.61 -40.90
N PRO A 850 -46.15 -0.14 -40.14
CA PRO A 850 -46.29 -0.51 -38.74
C PRO A 850 -46.34 -2.03 -38.60
N ILE A 851 -45.59 -2.58 -37.65
CA ILE A 851 -45.65 -4.01 -37.33
C ILE A 851 -47.07 -4.27 -36.81
N THR A 852 -47.94 -4.81 -37.66
CA THR A 852 -49.27 -5.24 -37.23
C THR A 852 -49.10 -6.41 -36.25
N SER A 853 -49.77 -6.33 -35.10
CA SER A 853 -49.70 -7.16 -33.89
C SER A 853 -49.92 -8.68 -34.03
N ASN A 854 -49.87 -9.25 -35.24
CA ASN A 854 -50.38 -10.60 -35.52
C ASN A 854 -49.29 -11.69 -35.67
N HIS A 855 -48.01 -11.43 -35.36
CA HIS A 855 -46.93 -12.36 -35.75
C HIS A 855 -46.20 -13.10 -34.62
N LEU A 856 -46.40 -12.74 -33.34
CA LEU A 856 -45.97 -13.54 -32.18
C LEU A 856 -47.14 -13.61 -31.20
N ASN A 857 -47.79 -14.78 -31.10
CA ASN A 857 -48.83 -14.97 -30.09
C ASN A 857 -48.17 -15.26 -28.74
N LEU A 858 -48.09 -14.24 -27.88
CA LEU A 858 -47.48 -14.31 -26.55
C LEU A 858 -48.49 -14.55 -25.43
N SER A 859 -49.76 -14.77 -25.75
CA SER A 859 -50.82 -14.95 -24.75
C SER A 859 -50.67 -16.22 -23.90
N SER A 860 -49.75 -17.12 -24.29
CA SER A 860 -49.45 -18.38 -23.60
C SER A 860 -48.21 -18.28 -22.68
N CYS A 861 -47.54 -17.13 -22.61
CA CYS A 861 -46.27 -16.92 -21.90
C CYS A 861 -46.42 -16.42 -20.45
N ASP A 862 -47.47 -16.83 -19.74
CA ASP A 862 -47.78 -16.34 -18.38
C ASP A 862 -46.67 -16.62 -17.35
N ASN A 863 -45.83 -17.64 -17.59
CA ASN A 863 -44.72 -18.06 -16.72
C ASN A 863 -43.40 -17.33 -17.00
N VAL A 864 -43.37 -16.43 -18.00
CA VAL A 864 -42.18 -15.65 -18.32
C VAL A 864 -42.04 -14.50 -17.32
N HIS A 865 -41.04 -14.63 -16.44
CA HIS A 865 -40.77 -13.62 -15.42
C HIS A 865 -39.83 -12.53 -15.92
N THR A 866 -38.90 -12.85 -16.82
CA THR A 866 -37.92 -11.87 -17.35
C THR A 866 -37.95 -11.85 -18.86
N ILE A 867 -38.07 -10.64 -19.42
CA ILE A 867 -37.89 -10.43 -20.86
C ILE A 867 -36.73 -9.48 -21.09
N SER A 868 -35.80 -9.89 -21.97
CA SER A 868 -34.62 -9.11 -22.30
C SER A 868 -34.66 -8.69 -23.78
N PHE A 869 -34.46 -7.41 -24.05
CA PHE A 869 -34.27 -6.87 -25.40
C PHE A 869 -32.84 -6.41 -25.57
N ALA A 870 -32.21 -6.75 -26.70
CA ALA A 870 -30.87 -6.28 -27.05
C ALA A 870 -30.93 -5.44 -28.32
N PHE A 871 -30.50 -4.18 -28.22
CA PHE A 871 -30.51 -3.19 -29.29
C PHE A 871 -29.09 -2.82 -29.68
N LEU A 872 -28.85 -2.62 -30.97
CA LEU A 872 -27.61 -2.05 -31.48
C LEU A 872 -27.90 -0.65 -32.02
N LEU A 873 -27.18 0.36 -31.55
CA LEU A 873 -27.36 1.75 -32.00
C LEU A 873 -26.38 2.02 -33.16
N PHE A 874 -26.81 2.65 -34.25
CA PHE A 874 -25.92 3.03 -35.35
C PHE A 874 -25.87 4.56 -35.53
N PHE A 875 -24.68 5.11 -35.78
CA PHE A 875 -24.51 6.52 -36.11
C PHE A 875 -24.82 6.75 -37.60
N SER A 876 -25.99 7.32 -37.89
CA SER A 876 -26.22 8.04 -39.14
C SER A 876 -26.80 9.42 -38.84
N GLU A 877 -26.53 10.42 -39.68
CA GLU A 877 -26.86 11.85 -39.47
C GLU A 877 -28.36 12.17 -39.28
N HIS A 878 -29.23 11.16 -39.32
CA HIS A 878 -30.62 11.24 -38.91
C HIS A 878 -30.93 10.16 -37.88
N ILE A 879 -30.94 10.56 -36.60
CA ILE A 879 -31.33 9.70 -35.48
C ILE A 879 -32.85 9.51 -35.54
N VAL A 880 -33.30 8.38 -36.08
CA VAL A 880 -34.69 7.93 -35.96
C VAL A 880 -34.72 6.85 -34.89
N ILE A 881 -35.16 7.21 -33.68
CA ILE A 881 -35.58 6.18 -32.71
C ILE A 881 -36.77 5.47 -33.31
N TRP A 882 -36.67 4.15 -33.43
CA TRP A 882 -37.63 3.34 -34.16
C TRP A 882 -38.97 3.23 -33.43
N PRO A 883 -40.07 3.77 -34.00
CA PRO A 883 -41.45 3.41 -33.64
C PRO A 883 -41.74 1.98 -33.21
N SER A 884 -41.18 1.05 -33.97
CA SER A 884 -41.58 -0.35 -34.03
C SER A 884 -41.24 -1.14 -32.77
N VAL A 885 -40.25 -0.70 -31.99
CA VAL A 885 -39.85 -1.37 -30.74
C VAL A 885 -40.93 -1.18 -29.67
N PHE A 886 -41.45 0.05 -29.53
CA PHE A 886 -42.54 0.32 -28.60
C PHE A 886 -43.86 -0.31 -29.05
N ASP A 887 -44.05 -0.48 -30.37
CA ASP A 887 -45.20 -1.21 -30.94
C ASP A 887 -45.19 -2.72 -30.60
N ILE A 888 -44.01 -3.32 -30.33
CA ILE A 888 -43.88 -4.71 -29.83
C ILE A 888 -43.98 -4.77 -28.31
N LEU A 889 -43.35 -3.82 -27.62
CA LEU A 889 -43.34 -3.76 -26.15
C LEU A 889 -44.73 -3.52 -25.57
N LEU A 890 -45.52 -2.64 -26.17
CA LEU A 890 -46.80 -2.22 -25.61
C LEU A 890 -47.83 -3.38 -25.51
N PRO A 891 -48.07 -4.21 -26.55
CA PRO A 891 -48.90 -5.41 -26.41
C PRO A 891 -48.37 -6.40 -25.36
N LEU A 892 -47.05 -6.55 -25.30
CA LEU A 892 -46.35 -7.57 -24.51
C LEU A 892 -46.36 -7.25 -23.01
N VAL A 893 -46.17 -5.97 -22.65
CA VAL A 893 -46.37 -5.46 -21.28
C VAL A 893 -47.85 -5.45 -20.88
N SER A 894 -48.74 -5.33 -21.85
CA SER A 894 -50.18 -5.39 -21.60
C SER A 894 -50.66 -6.81 -21.30
N SER A 895 -50.17 -7.82 -22.03
CA SER A 895 -50.68 -9.20 -22.01
C SER A 895 -50.02 -10.16 -21.01
N VAL A 896 -48.79 -9.92 -20.56
CA VAL A 896 -48.04 -10.86 -19.68
C VAL A 896 -47.79 -10.25 -18.28
N THR A 897 -47.80 -11.08 -17.22
CA THR A 897 -47.35 -10.70 -15.87
C THR A 897 -45.82 -10.70 -15.75
N LEU A 898 -45.19 -9.71 -16.38
CA LEU A 898 -43.74 -9.56 -16.36
C LEU A 898 -43.23 -9.15 -14.98
N HIS A 899 -42.08 -9.74 -14.62
CA HIS A 899 -41.35 -9.33 -13.43
C HIS A 899 -40.16 -8.41 -13.74
N THR A 900 -39.47 -8.60 -14.86
CA THR A 900 -38.33 -7.75 -15.21
C THR A 900 -38.30 -7.50 -16.71
N ILE A 901 -38.06 -6.25 -17.10
CA ILE A 901 -37.75 -5.89 -18.48
C ILE A 901 -36.29 -5.45 -18.51
N GLU A 902 -35.44 -6.21 -19.19
CA GLU A 902 -34.04 -5.87 -19.42
C GLU A 902 -33.93 -5.25 -20.82
N MET A 903 -33.30 -4.10 -20.96
CA MET A 903 -33.00 -3.46 -22.24
C MET A 903 -31.50 -3.17 -22.33
N THR A 904 -30.80 -3.90 -23.19
CA THR A 904 -29.36 -3.71 -23.45
C THR A 904 -29.20 -2.87 -24.71
N PHE A 905 -28.49 -1.75 -24.64
CA PHE A 905 -28.13 -0.91 -25.79
C PHE A 905 -26.61 -1.01 -26.04
N THR A 906 -26.24 -1.47 -27.22
CA THR A 906 -24.84 -1.63 -27.63
C THR A 906 -24.45 -0.48 -28.57
N LEU A 907 -23.42 0.28 -28.20
CA LEU A 907 -22.87 1.38 -28.99
C LEU A 907 -21.74 0.88 -29.91
N PRO A 908 -21.66 1.35 -31.16
CA PRO A 908 -20.66 0.91 -32.12
C PRO A 908 -19.34 1.64 -31.89
N LEU A 909 -18.23 0.93 -32.10
CA LEU A 909 -16.87 1.49 -31.98
C LEU A 909 -16.54 2.37 -33.20
N LYS A 910 -16.45 3.69 -33.02
CA LYS A 910 -15.67 4.55 -33.91
C LYS A 910 -14.60 5.31 -33.12
N ASN A 911 -13.45 5.48 -33.76
CA ASN A 911 -12.17 5.89 -33.19
C ASN A 911 -12.25 7.09 -32.23
N GLY A 912 -11.69 6.94 -31.03
CA GLY A 912 -11.07 8.02 -30.26
C GLY A 912 -11.99 9.12 -29.70
N THR A 913 -12.27 9.03 -28.39
CA THR A 913 -12.39 10.13 -27.41
C THR A 913 -13.48 11.22 -27.52
N GLU A 914 -14.28 11.35 -28.56
CA GLU A 914 -15.35 12.37 -28.62
C GLU A 914 -16.70 11.79 -29.03
N LEU A 915 -17.45 11.14 -28.12
CA LEU A 915 -18.81 10.65 -28.45
C LEU A 915 -19.79 10.52 -27.25
N PHE A 916 -19.40 10.81 -26.00
CA PHE A 916 -20.31 10.63 -24.85
C PHE A 916 -21.50 11.59 -24.89
N GLY A 917 -21.28 12.85 -25.31
CA GLY A 917 -22.32 13.87 -25.44
C GLY A 917 -23.42 13.47 -26.43
N ASP A 918 -23.04 13.10 -27.65
CA ASP A 918 -23.97 12.73 -28.71
C ASP A 918 -24.73 11.42 -28.41
N CYS A 919 -24.09 10.47 -27.70
CA CYS A 919 -24.75 9.25 -27.21
C CYS A 919 -25.82 9.56 -26.17
N LEU A 920 -25.53 10.46 -25.22
CA LEU A 920 -26.47 10.87 -24.17
C LEU A 920 -27.67 11.61 -24.76
N GLU A 921 -27.45 12.47 -25.76
CA GLU A 921 -28.49 13.22 -26.44
C GLU A 921 -29.41 12.29 -27.25
N THR A 922 -28.83 11.37 -28.03
CA THR A 922 -29.57 10.30 -28.75
C THR A 922 -30.43 9.46 -27.79
N PHE A 923 -29.87 9.12 -26.63
CA PHE A 923 -30.55 8.35 -25.60
C PHE A 923 -31.70 9.14 -24.95
N ILE A 924 -31.54 10.44 -24.70
CA ILE A 924 -32.61 11.32 -24.20
C ILE A 924 -33.77 11.39 -25.19
N ILE A 925 -33.49 11.53 -26.49
CA ILE A 925 -34.53 11.63 -27.53
C ILE A 925 -35.36 10.33 -27.57
N ALA A 926 -34.75 9.16 -27.32
CA ALA A 926 -35.44 7.86 -27.36
C ALA A 926 -36.58 7.74 -26.36
N PHE A 927 -36.36 8.25 -25.14
CA PHE A 927 -37.32 8.21 -24.04
C PHE A 927 -38.28 9.41 -24.04
N GLN A 928 -38.13 10.35 -24.99
CA GLN A 928 -39.08 11.42 -25.26
C GLN A 928 -40.15 11.01 -26.30
N ASP A 929 -40.06 9.81 -26.88
CA ASP A 929 -41.06 9.30 -27.82
C ASP A 929 -42.44 9.14 -27.15
N PRO A 930 -43.54 9.68 -27.72
CA PRO A 930 -44.87 9.59 -27.13
C PRO A 930 -45.36 8.15 -26.87
N ARG A 931 -44.87 7.14 -27.61
CA ARG A 931 -45.23 5.74 -27.38
C ARG A 931 -44.55 5.15 -26.16
N TRP A 932 -43.38 5.65 -25.77
CA TRP A 932 -42.77 5.29 -24.49
C TRP A 932 -43.70 5.70 -23.33
N ALA A 933 -44.33 6.87 -23.42
CA ALA A 933 -45.30 7.31 -22.41
C ALA A 933 -46.50 6.35 -22.29
N ALA A 934 -46.93 5.70 -23.39
CA ALA A 934 -47.98 4.67 -23.34
C ALA A 934 -47.50 3.39 -22.65
N VAL A 935 -46.28 2.93 -22.92
CA VAL A 935 -45.66 1.79 -22.22
C VAL A 935 -45.49 2.10 -20.73
N GLU A 936 -45.02 3.31 -20.41
CA GLU A 936 -44.87 3.80 -19.04
C GLU A 936 -46.21 3.88 -18.31
N GLN A 937 -47.27 4.34 -18.98
CA GLN A 937 -48.62 4.39 -18.43
C GLN A 937 -49.13 2.98 -18.08
N VAL A 938 -49.00 2.01 -18.99
CA VAL A 938 -49.41 0.62 -18.73
C VAL A 938 -48.60 0.02 -17.57
N LEU A 939 -47.30 0.28 -17.48
CA LEU A 939 -46.45 -0.16 -16.36
C LEU A 939 -46.86 0.48 -15.03
N ARG A 940 -47.27 1.76 -15.03
CA ARG A 940 -47.71 2.51 -13.84
C ARG A 940 -49.08 2.09 -13.33
N GLU A 941 -49.99 1.71 -14.23
CA GLU A 941 -51.37 1.30 -13.92
C GLU A 941 -51.47 -0.16 -13.41
N LYS A 942 -50.42 -0.97 -13.54
CA LYS A 942 -50.38 -2.35 -13.02
C LYS A 942 -50.36 -2.39 -11.47
N PRO A 943 -50.97 -3.42 -10.83
CA PRO A 943 -51.13 -3.50 -9.38
C PRO A 943 -49.80 -3.38 -8.61
N ARG A 944 -49.86 -2.87 -7.36
CA ARG A 944 -48.69 -2.88 -6.47
C ARG A 944 -48.19 -4.31 -6.25
N GLY A 945 -46.98 -4.59 -6.72
CA GLY A 945 -46.37 -5.93 -6.71
C GLY A 945 -45.86 -6.38 -8.08
N THR A 946 -46.31 -5.74 -9.17
CA THR A 946 -45.72 -5.92 -10.51
C THR A 946 -44.44 -5.09 -10.60
N PRO A 947 -43.30 -5.65 -11.06
CA PRO A 947 -42.03 -5.01 -10.78
C PRO A 947 -41.71 -3.95 -11.83
N ARG A 948 -41.05 -2.91 -11.32
CA ARG A 948 -40.79 -1.65 -12.03
C ARG A 948 -39.34 -1.55 -12.49
N HIS A 949 -38.61 -2.68 -12.46
CA HIS A 949 -37.18 -2.72 -12.75
C HIS A 949 -36.97 -2.76 -14.26
N LEU A 950 -36.61 -1.60 -14.79
CA LEU A 950 -36.04 -1.49 -16.12
C LEU A 950 -34.53 -1.52 -16.01
N ILE A 951 -33.91 -2.65 -16.36
CA ILE A 951 -32.46 -2.80 -16.32
C ILE A 951 -31.89 -2.30 -17.64
N LEU A 952 -31.08 -1.25 -17.59
CA LEU A 952 -30.44 -0.65 -18.75
C LEU A 952 -28.95 -0.97 -18.77
N GLU A 953 -28.53 -1.73 -19.77
CA GLU A 953 -27.11 -2.09 -19.96
C GLU A 953 -26.54 -1.35 -21.17
N LEU A 954 -25.48 -0.56 -20.98
CA LEU A 954 -24.75 0.13 -22.03
C LEU A 954 -23.43 -0.58 -22.33
N ARG A 955 -23.19 -0.98 -23.58
CA ARG A 955 -21.95 -1.66 -24.03
C ARG A 955 -21.20 -0.88 -25.09
N LYS A 956 -19.87 -1.00 -25.14
CA LYS A 956 -18.99 -0.40 -26.17
C LYS A 956 -18.39 -1.52 -27.02
N GLY A 957 -19.02 -1.87 -28.13
CA GLY A 957 -18.69 -3.11 -28.86
C GLY A 957 -18.88 -4.36 -28.00
N SER A 958 -17.93 -5.31 -28.04
CA SER A 958 -17.90 -6.49 -27.16
C SER A 958 -17.34 -6.22 -25.76
N ASP A 959 -16.79 -5.04 -25.52
CA ASP A 959 -16.11 -4.67 -24.28
C ASP A 959 -17.00 -3.89 -23.31
N ARG A 960 -16.70 -4.03 -22.02
CA ARG A 960 -17.42 -3.38 -20.91
C ARG A 960 -17.24 -1.86 -20.96
N TRP A 961 -18.25 -1.14 -20.48
CA TRP A 961 -18.27 0.32 -20.41
C TRP A 961 -17.06 0.88 -19.65
N CYS A 962 -16.47 1.96 -20.16
CA CYS A 962 -15.22 2.58 -19.66
C CYS A 962 -15.36 4.09 -19.42
N GLY A 963 -16.57 4.57 -19.11
CA GLY A 963 -16.81 5.99 -18.80
C GLY A 963 -16.49 6.34 -17.33
N THR A 964 -16.46 7.63 -17.03
CA THR A 964 -16.16 8.16 -15.70
C THR A 964 -17.37 8.10 -14.75
N ALA A 965 -17.12 8.11 -13.44
CA ALA A 965 -18.19 8.17 -12.44
C ALA A 965 -19.14 9.39 -12.60
N SER A 966 -18.63 10.50 -13.17
CA SER A 966 -19.41 11.71 -13.46
C SER A 966 -20.43 11.51 -14.59
N GLU A 967 -20.02 10.81 -15.64
CA GLU A 967 -20.87 10.44 -16.79
C GLU A 967 -22.01 9.49 -16.36
N LEU A 968 -21.68 8.54 -15.47
CA LEU A 968 -22.64 7.63 -14.83
C LEU A 968 -23.75 8.39 -14.08
N GLN A 969 -23.37 9.46 -13.36
CA GLN A 969 -24.28 10.24 -12.53
C GLN A 969 -25.23 11.11 -13.38
N GLN A 970 -24.78 11.59 -14.54
CA GLN A 970 -25.63 12.30 -15.50
C GLN A 970 -26.71 11.41 -16.11
N ILE A 971 -26.36 10.19 -16.54
CA ILE A 971 -27.33 9.22 -17.08
C ILE A 971 -28.41 8.88 -16.03
N ARG A 972 -28.00 8.61 -14.79
CA ARG A 972 -28.94 8.34 -13.68
C ARG A 972 -29.87 9.52 -13.41
N LYS A 973 -29.37 10.76 -13.53
CA LYS A 973 -30.18 11.97 -13.33
C LYS A 973 -31.22 12.17 -14.44
N VAL A 974 -30.92 11.83 -15.68
CA VAL A 974 -31.88 11.90 -16.79
C VAL A 974 -32.96 10.83 -16.63
N LEU A 975 -32.56 9.59 -16.35
CA LEU A 975 -33.49 8.45 -16.24
C LEU A 975 -34.46 8.59 -15.06
N SER A 976 -34.03 9.21 -13.96
CA SER A 976 -34.90 9.46 -12.81
C SER A 976 -36.04 10.44 -13.11
N ILE A 977 -35.88 11.35 -14.09
CA ILE A 977 -36.95 12.26 -14.55
C ILE A 977 -38.12 11.46 -15.17
N HIS A 978 -37.82 10.33 -15.80
CA HIS A 978 -38.81 9.44 -16.43
C HIS A 978 -39.27 8.30 -15.49
N GLY A 979 -39.07 8.44 -14.17
CA GLY A 979 -39.54 7.47 -13.18
C GLY A 979 -38.79 6.14 -13.17
N ILE A 980 -37.64 6.04 -13.86
CA ILE A 980 -36.77 4.86 -13.88
C ILE A 980 -35.81 5.00 -12.69
N THR A 981 -36.05 4.23 -11.64
CA THR A 981 -35.33 4.39 -10.36
C THR A 981 -34.17 3.43 -10.16
N ASP A 982 -34.02 2.41 -11.01
CA ASP A 982 -33.06 1.32 -10.80
C ASP A 982 -32.23 1.08 -12.07
N VAL A 983 -31.08 1.75 -12.17
CA VAL A 983 -30.20 1.72 -13.35
C VAL A 983 -28.88 1.03 -12.97
N SER A 984 -28.74 -0.23 -13.39
CA SER A 984 -27.52 -1.02 -13.19
C SER A 984 -26.62 -0.98 -14.42
N LEU A 985 -25.46 -0.33 -14.31
CA LEU A 985 -24.44 -0.34 -15.35
C LEU A 985 -23.40 -1.41 -14.99
N GLN A 986 -23.39 -2.55 -15.68
CA GLN A 986 -22.37 -3.58 -15.47
C GLN A 986 -21.08 -3.21 -16.21
N GLY A 987 -20.13 -2.61 -15.49
CA GLY A 987 -18.92 -2.11 -16.15
C GLY A 987 -17.74 -1.68 -15.29
N ALA A 988 -17.67 -2.01 -14.00
CA ALA A 988 -16.43 -2.09 -13.20
C ALA A 988 -16.83 -2.62 -11.82
N ARG A 989 -16.01 -3.48 -11.19
CA ARG A 989 -16.17 -3.68 -9.74
C ARG A 989 -15.84 -2.35 -9.09
N GLU A 990 -16.72 -1.83 -8.23
CA GLU A 990 -16.45 -0.64 -7.41
C GLU A 990 -15.11 -0.72 -6.65
N GLN A 991 -14.54 -1.93 -6.49
CA GLN A 991 -13.26 -2.18 -5.85
C GLN A 991 -12.02 -1.79 -6.67
N ASP A 992 -12.11 -1.58 -7.99
CA ASP A 992 -10.93 -1.34 -8.84
C ASP A 992 -10.62 0.16 -9.08
N MET A 993 -11.45 1.10 -8.59
CA MET A 993 -11.19 2.55 -8.68
C MET A 993 -10.48 3.18 -7.47
N GLU A 994 -10.31 2.46 -6.35
CA GLU A 994 -9.53 2.96 -5.19
C GLU A 994 -8.03 2.60 -5.25
N ARG A 995 -7.55 1.96 -6.32
CA ARG A 995 -6.15 1.49 -6.45
C ARG A 995 -5.40 1.92 -7.70
N SER A 996 -5.89 2.91 -8.46
CA SER A 996 -5.13 3.54 -9.55
C SER A 996 -4.80 4.99 -9.26
#